data_AF-W6KJ73-F1
#
_entry.id   AF-W6KJ73-F1
#
_cell.length_a   1.000
_cell.length_b   1.000
_cell.length_c   1.000
_cell.angle_alpha   90.00
_cell.angle_beta   90.00
_cell.angle_gamma   90.00
#
_symmetry.space_group_name_H-M   'P 1'
#
loop_
_entity.id
_entity.type
_entity.pdbx_description
1 polymer ?
#
loop_
_entity_poly.entity_id
_entity_poly.type
_entity_poly.pdbx_seq_one_letter_code
_entity_poly.pdbx_strand_id
1 'polypeptide(L)'
;MRCHSHPFAVTAPLRQLQNWARVAATHGAGLVRHQPMAAAGVAAGRTRGPTQAAPPADLFRTKVHEGLGTSESDPYTRTLPNQESIPPESSVLQAAVASAPTQEEIEKLPKKWGLMQYWIGDTYPRLPLYLAQLAIPHPLPVSPTADELVGQFEAQIPLILHDQSRDIQEKMLMFWRSAVTAYDALALDHIFDRQKFERGLKEHHRQTLESAQALSLREEPLMALEVLRRKTILRRNKVIREGLIPLVEQGTYFGFGDGVWRVFFEAVDHNKPKIFGKDGGQLLGYVWDAIMDEDVIRTPSVTACVALYLTLLSVIYSPSLVMDDATRVSSNSIDEGIGHPKKKLGNKIFELTSPIRKRKFAEPVIREILESVEGSRNLSKVLRSCGMHELSREAALCEAINDSQRLLEADAAALSARFDSTTEVKSLLASIMGGTDEAVRSHVASTFGISPTNVNVDWDKVFMDVDWPTHWRRLAVELLSNTAVLTSVHQLVKNVISYKGSIKRLFNKEYEEELQQVIAARQARVASKRAKTATIVAELTSFRNIDQTLEMLRGLGVPMEELEYEAASMEERLKTKRPTVDPAVLKCLLEAIGKRHPTWIKAGVLPPSPAMLDNDPLSALEMMVRIFVRLVYLPQAGAASIAQHFRRRIGAIGKESFQYNVPTEMGIVEQYDNLQYKRYDWQGWYQRMVDVHNRNVSIRCRIDHLRRLDNYGAPLVDLQTERRLRIICGDRVGMGVLKLDSNKYEDQADNITHGTIKLSEILAESRKAQLGPEYWPTVEVKVRRPSGQTQAYYSNLDNDRIEKRSKELYKAYTEAKKRSLFVTPMDLWLEVKGAQARKAVKSTDSEGYTIESLEQSLGDE
;
A
#
# COMPACT_ATOMS: atom_id res chain seq x y z
N MET A 1 -32.82 -14.83 0.77
CA MET A 1 -32.44 -16.21 0.41
C MET A 1 -31.17 -16.57 1.17
N ARG A 2 -31.23 -17.58 2.05
CA ARG A 2 -30.05 -18.09 2.77
C ARG A 2 -29.31 -19.05 1.84
N CYS A 3 -28.16 -18.63 1.32
CA CYS A 3 -27.30 -19.49 0.51
C CYS A 3 -26.62 -20.51 1.43
N HIS A 4 -26.96 -21.78 1.26
CA HIS A 4 -26.21 -22.88 1.82
C HIS A 4 -24.82 -22.90 1.19
N SER A 5 -23.79 -22.74 2.04
CA SER A 5 -22.40 -22.95 1.67
C SER A 5 -22.17 -24.46 1.47
N HIS A 6 -22.26 -24.92 0.22
CA HIS A 6 -21.66 -26.20 -0.13
C HIS A 6 -20.14 -26.08 0.03
N PRO A 7 -19.46 -27.06 0.66
CA PRO A 7 -18.01 -27.12 0.66
C PRO A 7 -17.53 -27.25 -0.79
N PHE A 8 -16.65 -26.34 -1.19
CA PHE A 8 -15.95 -26.40 -2.47
C PHE A 8 -15.36 -27.80 -2.66
N ALA A 9 -15.77 -28.51 -3.72
CA ALA A 9 -15.03 -29.66 -4.19
C ALA A 9 -13.60 -29.19 -4.44
N VAL A 10 -12.64 -29.78 -3.72
CA VAL A 10 -11.21 -29.58 -3.94
C VAL A 10 -10.97 -29.92 -5.41
N THR A 11 -10.79 -28.89 -6.24
CA THR A 11 -10.37 -29.07 -7.63
C THR A 11 -9.07 -29.85 -7.58
N ALA A 12 -9.10 -31.09 -8.07
CA ALA A 12 -7.89 -31.87 -8.30
C ALA A 12 -6.88 -30.95 -9.03
N PRO A 13 -5.59 -30.96 -8.65
CA PRO A 13 -4.60 -30.12 -9.29
C PRO A 13 -4.67 -30.34 -10.80
N LEU A 14 -4.94 -29.28 -11.56
CA LEU A 14 -4.93 -29.29 -13.02
C LEU A 14 -3.55 -29.73 -13.47
N ARG A 15 -3.38 -31.03 -13.74
CA ARG A 15 -2.12 -31.56 -14.28
C ARG A 15 -2.07 -31.16 -15.74
N GLN A 16 -1.11 -30.28 -16.08
CA GLN A 16 -0.75 -30.07 -17.48
C GLN A 16 -0.20 -31.39 -18.02
N LEU A 17 -0.98 -32.07 -18.87
CA LEU A 17 -0.60 -33.36 -19.42
C LEU A 17 0.68 -33.20 -20.25
N GLN A 18 1.70 -33.99 -19.93
CA GLN A 18 2.87 -34.12 -20.81
C GLN A 18 2.41 -34.71 -22.15
N ASN A 19 2.89 -34.15 -23.26
CA ASN A 19 2.44 -34.51 -24.62
C ASN A 19 0.92 -34.37 -24.81
N TRP A 20 0.29 -33.36 -24.18
CA TRP A 20 -1.13 -33.06 -24.35
C TRP A 20 -1.56 -33.07 -25.82
N ALA A 21 -0.81 -32.44 -26.73
CA ALA A 21 -1.15 -32.41 -28.15
C ALA A 21 -1.25 -33.81 -28.77
N ARG A 22 -0.37 -34.74 -28.37
CA ARG A 22 -0.43 -36.14 -28.80
C ARG A 22 -1.66 -36.83 -28.22
N VAL A 23 -1.92 -36.68 -26.93
CA VAL A 23 -3.09 -37.30 -26.28
C VAL A 23 -4.40 -36.73 -26.83
N ALA A 24 -4.47 -35.43 -27.09
CA ALA A 24 -5.61 -34.76 -27.69
C ALA A 24 -5.80 -35.14 -29.16
N ALA A 25 -4.74 -35.53 -29.88
CA ALA A 25 -4.80 -36.04 -31.25
C ALA A 25 -5.10 -37.55 -31.33
N THR A 26 -5.22 -38.25 -30.19
CA THR A 26 -5.57 -39.68 -30.15
C THR A 26 -7.06 -39.88 -29.89
N HIS A 27 -7.69 -40.73 -30.70
CA HIS A 27 -9.06 -41.15 -30.43
C HIS A 27 -9.15 -41.86 -29.07
N GLY A 28 -10.12 -41.50 -28.22
CA GLY A 28 -10.26 -42.08 -26.88
C GLY A 28 -9.27 -41.53 -25.84
N ALA A 29 -8.63 -40.39 -26.11
CA ALA A 29 -7.81 -39.61 -25.18
C ALA A 29 -6.69 -40.42 -24.48
N GLY A 30 -6.14 -41.43 -25.17
CA GLY A 30 -5.13 -42.34 -24.62
C GLY A 30 -5.61 -43.29 -23.52
N LEU A 31 -6.91 -43.28 -23.18
CA LEU A 31 -7.53 -44.16 -22.19
C LEU A 31 -8.14 -45.40 -22.83
N VAL A 32 -8.58 -45.30 -24.09
CA VAL A 32 -9.15 -46.41 -24.85
C VAL A 32 -8.04 -47.13 -25.60
N ARG A 33 -7.90 -48.44 -25.35
CA ARG A 33 -6.98 -49.29 -26.10
C ARG A 33 -7.65 -49.75 -27.39
N HIS A 34 -7.32 -49.11 -28.51
CA HIS A 34 -7.81 -49.50 -29.85
C HIS A 34 -7.04 -50.69 -30.40
N GLN A 35 -7.42 -51.89 -29.96
CA GLN A 35 -6.97 -53.14 -30.56
C GLN A 35 -8.12 -53.76 -31.35
N PRO A 36 -7.85 -54.30 -32.56
CA PRO A 36 -8.89 -54.93 -33.36
C PRO A 36 -9.50 -56.09 -32.59
N MET A 37 -10.84 -56.18 -32.55
CA MET A 37 -11.54 -57.26 -31.84
C MET A 37 -11.20 -58.66 -32.39
N ALA A 38 -10.73 -58.73 -33.64
CA ALA A 38 -10.21 -59.95 -34.25
C ALA A 38 -8.93 -60.49 -33.57
N ALA A 39 -8.18 -59.65 -32.84
CA ALA A 39 -6.95 -60.00 -32.13
C ALA A 39 -7.12 -60.12 -30.60
N ALA A 40 -8.31 -59.81 -30.07
CA ALA A 40 -8.56 -59.87 -28.64
C ALA A 40 -8.83 -61.32 -28.20
N GLY A 41 -7.88 -61.91 -27.45
CA GLY A 41 -8.04 -63.22 -26.84
C GLY A 41 -9.26 -63.27 -25.91
N VAL A 42 -9.98 -64.39 -25.91
CA VAL A 42 -11.16 -64.63 -25.07
C VAL A 42 -10.76 -64.55 -23.59
N ALA A 43 -11.03 -63.41 -22.95
CA ALA A 43 -10.80 -63.25 -21.52
C ALA A 43 -11.90 -63.97 -20.73
N ALA A 44 -11.49 -64.86 -19.83
CA ALA A 44 -12.36 -65.61 -18.92
C ALA A 44 -13.07 -64.64 -17.95
N GLY A 45 -14.32 -64.28 -18.25
CA GLY A 45 -15.11 -63.36 -17.43
C GLY A 45 -16.27 -62.66 -18.12
N ARG A 46 -16.41 -62.75 -19.46
CA ARG A 46 -17.59 -62.23 -20.17
C ARG A 46 -18.60 -63.35 -20.45
N THR A 47 -19.74 -63.32 -19.75
CA THR A 47 -20.83 -64.33 -19.84
C THR A 47 -21.69 -64.22 -21.10
N ARG A 48 -21.57 -63.14 -21.87
CA ARG A 48 -21.88 -63.10 -23.31
C ARG A 48 -20.54 -63.05 -24.05
N GLY A 49 -20.08 -64.19 -24.56
CA GLY A 49 -18.88 -64.22 -25.40
C GLY A 49 -19.08 -63.27 -26.58
N PRO A 50 -18.12 -62.40 -26.91
CA PRO A 50 -18.20 -61.65 -28.16
C PRO A 50 -18.26 -62.69 -29.28
N THR A 51 -19.35 -62.72 -30.05
CA THR A 51 -19.35 -63.39 -31.35
C THR A 51 -18.15 -62.85 -32.11
N GLN A 52 -17.28 -63.74 -32.61
CA GLN A 52 -16.08 -63.34 -33.32
C GLN A 52 -16.50 -62.43 -34.47
N ALA A 53 -16.10 -61.16 -34.42
CA ALA A 53 -16.47 -60.19 -35.42
C ALA A 53 -15.85 -60.61 -36.77
N ALA A 54 -16.64 -60.52 -37.85
CA ALA A 54 -16.13 -60.70 -39.20
C ALA A 54 -15.00 -59.69 -39.48
N PRO A 55 -14.06 -60.01 -40.40
CA PRO A 55 -13.02 -59.07 -40.79
C PRO A 55 -13.64 -57.76 -41.33
N PRO A 56 -12.95 -56.62 -41.14
CA PRO A 56 -13.40 -55.33 -41.65
C PRO A 56 -13.56 -55.39 -43.18
N ALA A 57 -14.59 -54.70 -43.70
CA ALA A 57 -14.84 -54.64 -45.13
C ALA A 57 -13.72 -53.88 -45.86
N ASP A 58 -13.23 -54.43 -46.97
CA ASP A 58 -12.06 -53.92 -47.71
C ASP A 58 -12.32 -52.53 -48.32
N LEU A 59 -13.42 -52.38 -49.07
CA LEU A 59 -13.86 -51.10 -49.63
C LEU A 59 -15.22 -50.69 -49.06
N PHE A 60 -15.19 -49.96 -47.95
CA PHE A 60 -16.39 -49.45 -47.29
C PHE A 60 -16.26 -47.98 -46.89
N ARG A 61 -17.26 -47.17 -47.23
CA ARG A 61 -17.32 -45.75 -46.83
C ARG A 61 -18.05 -45.65 -45.49
N THR A 62 -17.30 -45.46 -44.42
CA THR A 62 -17.87 -45.33 -43.06
C THR A 62 -18.60 -44.00 -42.87
N LYS A 63 -19.49 -43.94 -41.87
CA LYS A 63 -20.07 -42.67 -41.40
C LYS A 63 -18.98 -41.85 -40.69
N VAL A 64 -19.17 -40.53 -40.61
CA VAL A 64 -18.15 -39.61 -40.08
C VAL A 64 -17.73 -39.94 -38.64
N HIS A 65 -18.67 -40.36 -37.78
CA HIS A 65 -18.42 -40.69 -36.37
C HIS A 65 -18.01 -42.15 -36.14
N GLU A 66 -17.92 -42.97 -37.19
CA GLU A 66 -17.63 -44.41 -37.11
C GLU A 66 -16.39 -44.76 -37.92
N GLY A 67 -15.69 -45.79 -37.47
CA GLY A 67 -14.63 -46.46 -38.23
C GLY A 67 -14.85 -47.97 -38.19
N LEU A 68 -14.05 -48.71 -38.96
CA LEU A 68 -14.13 -50.16 -38.99
C LEU A 68 -13.46 -50.81 -37.77
N GLY A 69 -12.81 -50.02 -36.91
CA GLY A 69 -12.18 -50.50 -35.68
C GLY A 69 -10.90 -51.30 -35.94
N THR A 70 -10.20 -50.98 -37.03
CA THR A 70 -8.96 -51.65 -37.45
C THR A 70 -7.77 -51.24 -36.58
N SER A 71 -7.75 -49.98 -36.13
CA SER A 71 -6.61 -49.35 -35.44
C SER A 71 -7.04 -48.12 -34.64
N GLU A 72 -6.07 -47.45 -34.02
CA GLU A 72 -6.29 -46.15 -33.35
C GLU A 72 -6.61 -45.02 -34.33
N SER A 73 -6.11 -45.07 -35.57
CA SER A 73 -6.41 -44.08 -36.61
C SER A 73 -7.78 -44.31 -37.27
N ASP A 74 -8.33 -45.52 -37.16
CA ASP A 74 -9.70 -45.85 -37.58
C ASP A 74 -10.42 -46.65 -36.48
N PRO A 75 -10.78 -45.99 -35.36
CA PRO A 75 -11.44 -46.63 -34.23
C PRO A 75 -12.90 -46.94 -34.58
N TYR A 76 -13.53 -47.86 -33.84
CA TYR A 76 -14.97 -48.12 -34.02
C TYR A 76 -15.82 -46.85 -33.86
N THR A 77 -15.44 -45.97 -32.94
CA THR A 77 -16.09 -44.66 -32.73
C THR A 77 -15.05 -43.56 -32.79
N ARG A 78 -15.19 -42.67 -33.77
CA ARG A 78 -14.34 -41.49 -33.92
C ARG A 78 -14.78 -40.43 -32.91
N THR A 79 -13.95 -40.27 -31.89
CA THR A 79 -14.15 -39.31 -30.77
C THR A 79 -13.61 -37.91 -31.05
N LEU A 80 -12.72 -37.75 -32.04
CA LEU A 80 -12.14 -36.45 -32.38
C LEU A 80 -13.09 -35.70 -33.31
N PRO A 81 -13.29 -34.38 -33.12
CA PRO A 81 -14.10 -33.59 -34.01
C PRO A 81 -13.43 -33.46 -35.39
N ASN A 82 -14.24 -33.30 -36.43
CA ASN A 82 -13.78 -33.01 -37.79
C ASN A 82 -13.65 -31.50 -38.08
N GLN A 83 -13.84 -30.65 -37.06
CA GLN A 83 -13.69 -29.20 -37.11
C GLN A 83 -12.32 -28.77 -36.57
N GLU A 84 -11.87 -27.56 -36.92
CA GLU A 84 -10.65 -26.99 -36.38
C GLU A 84 -10.72 -26.85 -34.86
N SER A 85 -9.68 -27.35 -34.16
CA SER A 85 -9.57 -27.25 -32.71
C SER A 85 -8.69 -26.05 -32.35
N ILE A 86 -9.29 -25.04 -31.75
CA ILE A 86 -8.60 -23.83 -31.29
C ILE A 86 -8.49 -23.89 -29.76
N PRO A 87 -7.29 -23.71 -29.17
CA PRO A 87 -7.15 -23.65 -27.72
C PRO A 87 -7.93 -22.46 -27.14
N PRO A 88 -8.38 -22.53 -25.88
CA PRO A 88 -9.08 -21.41 -25.26
C PRO A 88 -8.21 -20.16 -25.27
N GLU A 89 -8.83 -19.00 -25.50
CA GLU A 89 -8.14 -17.72 -25.37
C GLU A 89 -7.54 -17.58 -23.96
N SER A 90 -6.31 -17.06 -23.90
CA SER A 90 -5.60 -16.91 -22.64
C SER A 90 -6.33 -15.93 -21.72
N SER A 91 -6.55 -16.34 -20.47
CA SER A 91 -7.08 -15.47 -19.42
C SER A 91 -6.03 -14.54 -18.82
N VAL A 92 -4.77 -14.62 -19.26
CA VAL A 92 -3.70 -13.71 -18.83
C VAL A 92 -3.99 -12.31 -19.36
N LEU A 93 -3.95 -11.32 -18.46
CA LEU A 93 -4.17 -9.92 -18.78
C LEU A 93 -3.04 -9.35 -19.65
N GLN A 94 -3.13 -9.51 -20.97
CA GLN A 94 -2.11 -9.04 -21.92
C GLN A 94 -1.78 -7.55 -21.76
N ALA A 95 -2.78 -6.72 -21.40
CA ALA A 95 -2.59 -5.28 -21.23
C ALA A 95 -1.71 -4.90 -20.02
N ALA A 96 -1.53 -5.80 -19.05
CA ALA A 96 -0.74 -5.57 -17.85
C ALA A 96 0.63 -6.27 -17.88
N VAL A 97 0.87 -7.18 -18.83
CA VAL A 97 2.13 -7.90 -18.93
C VAL A 97 3.18 -7.01 -19.60
N ALA A 98 4.27 -6.72 -18.87
CA ALA A 98 5.44 -6.06 -19.42
C ALA A 98 6.32 -7.08 -20.18
N SER A 99 6.24 -7.09 -21.51
CA SER A 99 7.16 -7.87 -22.34
C SER A 99 8.51 -7.17 -22.48
N ALA A 100 9.56 -7.90 -22.88
CA ALA A 100 10.81 -7.28 -23.29
C ALA A 100 10.60 -6.35 -24.51
N PRO A 101 11.34 -5.23 -24.61
CA PRO A 101 11.19 -4.28 -25.70
C PRO A 101 11.70 -4.87 -27.01
N THR A 102 10.88 -4.85 -28.06
CA THR A 102 11.32 -5.21 -29.41
C THR A 102 12.01 -4.02 -30.07
N GLN A 103 12.86 -4.27 -31.07
CA GLN A 103 13.53 -3.18 -31.82
C GLN A 103 12.50 -2.25 -32.49
N GLU A 104 11.43 -2.80 -33.06
CA GLU A 104 10.35 -2.01 -33.65
C GLU A 104 9.62 -1.14 -32.62
N GLU A 105 9.46 -1.64 -31.39
CA GLU A 105 8.87 -0.88 -30.30
C GLU A 105 9.78 0.28 -29.90
N ILE A 106 11.08 0.02 -29.78
CA ILE A 106 12.11 1.02 -29.47
C ILE A 106 12.07 2.14 -30.51
N GLU A 107 12.09 1.85 -31.81
CA GLU A 107 12.04 2.88 -32.86
C GLU A 107 10.76 3.74 -32.81
N LYS A 108 9.63 3.15 -32.40
CA LYS A 108 8.33 3.83 -32.30
C LYS A 108 8.06 4.45 -30.93
N LEU A 109 8.99 4.32 -29.99
CA LEU A 109 8.81 4.71 -28.59
C LEU A 109 8.41 6.19 -28.38
N PRO A 110 8.93 7.17 -29.14
CA PRO A 110 8.49 8.57 -29.02
C PRO A 110 6.99 8.79 -29.35
N LYS A 111 6.37 7.87 -30.08
CA LYS A 111 4.95 7.94 -30.48
C LYS A 111 4.04 7.07 -29.60
N LYS A 112 4.59 6.13 -28.84
CA LYS A 112 3.83 5.20 -28.00
C LYS A 112 3.16 5.91 -26.81
N TRP A 113 2.04 5.32 -26.40
CA TRP A 113 1.28 5.70 -25.22
C TRP A 113 1.30 4.50 -24.28
N GLY A 114 1.67 4.71 -23.02
CA GLY A 114 1.75 3.66 -22.02
C GLY A 114 1.45 4.20 -20.62
N LEU A 115 1.06 3.31 -19.72
CA LEU A 115 0.88 3.64 -18.30
C LEU A 115 2.22 4.03 -17.67
N MET A 116 2.21 4.66 -16.50
CA MET A 116 3.46 4.98 -15.79
C MET A 116 4.29 3.72 -15.49
N GLN A 117 3.65 2.59 -15.22
CA GLN A 117 4.32 1.29 -15.07
C GLN A 117 5.01 0.80 -16.36
N TYR A 118 4.51 1.15 -17.54
CA TYR A 118 5.21 0.85 -18.80
C TYR A 118 6.50 1.68 -18.94
N TRP A 119 6.49 2.90 -18.42
CA TRP A 119 7.64 3.81 -18.51
C TRP A 119 8.71 3.55 -17.44
N ILE A 120 8.31 3.33 -16.17
CA ILE A 120 9.20 3.23 -14.99
C ILE A 120 8.98 1.90 -14.24
N GLY A 121 8.52 0.87 -14.95
CA GLY A 121 8.22 -0.44 -14.37
C GLY A 121 9.43 -1.17 -13.78
N ASP A 122 9.15 -2.27 -13.10
CA ASP A 122 10.12 -3.18 -12.50
C ASP A 122 10.94 -3.94 -13.55
N THR A 123 10.25 -4.47 -14.56
CA THR A 123 10.84 -5.26 -15.63
C THR A 123 10.84 -4.47 -16.94
N TYR A 124 12.05 -4.13 -17.40
CA TYR A 124 12.32 -3.42 -18.66
C TYR A 124 11.68 -2.02 -18.77
N PRO A 125 12.05 -1.04 -17.93
CA PRO A 125 11.52 0.31 -18.01
C PRO A 125 11.83 0.96 -19.38
N ARG A 126 10.81 1.57 -19.99
CA ARG A 126 10.93 2.17 -21.33
C ARG A 126 11.41 3.62 -21.32
N LEU A 127 11.25 4.33 -20.21
CA LEU A 127 11.68 5.72 -20.10
C LEU A 127 13.20 5.92 -20.25
N PRO A 128 14.05 5.08 -19.62
CA PRO A 128 15.50 5.13 -19.85
C PRO A 128 15.86 4.88 -21.32
N LEU A 129 15.19 3.95 -21.99
CA LEU A 129 15.41 3.65 -23.41
C LEU A 129 15.04 4.83 -24.32
N TYR A 130 13.93 5.51 -24.02
CA TYR A 130 13.53 6.73 -24.71
C TYR A 130 14.58 7.83 -24.56
N LEU A 131 15.08 8.05 -23.34
CA LEU A 131 16.13 9.03 -23.08
C LEU A 131 17.45 8.68 -23.77
N ALA A 132 17.83 7.41 -23.82
CA ALA A 132 19.02 6.94 -24.50
C ALA A 132 19.00 7.26 -26.01
N GLN A 133 17.82 7.21 -26.66
CA GLN A 133 17.68 7.59 -28.08
C GLN A 133 17.89 9.07 -28.35
N LEU A 134 17.59 9.92 -27.36
CA LEU A 134 17.76 11.37 -27.46
C LEU A 134 19.23 11.79 -27.38
N ALA A 135 20.07 11.00 -26.70
CA ALA A 135 21.51 11.23 -26.66
C ALA A 135 22.15 10.89 -28.01
N ILE A 136 23.16 11.66 -28.41
CA ILE A 136 23.95 11.33 -29.60
C ILE A 136 24.79 10.07 -29.28
N PRO A 137 24.73 9.01 -30.10
CA PRO A 137 25.49 7.79 -29.87
C PRO A 137 26.99 8.07 -30.07
N HIS A 138 27.82 7.46 -29.21
CA HIS A 138 29.29 7.53 -29.29
C HIS A 138 29.87 8.93 -29.56
N PRO A 139 29.60 9.94 -28.70
CA PRO A 139 30.24 11.24 -28.85
C PRO A 139 31.76 11.10 -28.68
N LEU A 140 32.54 11.77 -29.53
CA LEU A 140 33.99 11.77 -29.41
C LEU A 140 34.42 12.52 -28.14
N PRO A 141 35.26 11.94 -27.27
CA PRO A 141 35.76 12.63 -26.09
C PRO A 141 36.68 13.78 -26.49
N VAL A 142 36.71 14.83 -25.67
CA VAL A 142 37.64 15.95 -25.81
C VAL A 142 38.89 15.62 -24.99
N SER A 143 40.08 15.71 -25.60
CA SER A 143 41.35 15.50 -24.89
C SER A 143 41.66 16.68 -23.97
N PRO A 144 42.44 16.49 -22.89
CA PRO A 144 42.82 17.58 -21.99
C PRO A 144 43.48 18.76 -22.73
N THR A 145 44.36 18.47 -23.70
CA THR A 145 45.03 19.49 -24.52
C THR A 145 44.05 20.31 -25.38
N ALA A 146 43.02 19.66 -25.93
CA ALA A 146 41.99 20.36 -26.70
C ALA A 146 41.08 21.22 -25.80
N ASP A 147 40.83 20.77 -24.56
CA ASP A 147 40.05 21.53 -23.59
C ASP A 147 40.82 22.77 -23.09
N GLU A 148 42.12 22.62 -22.83
CA GLU A 148 43.04 23.72 -22.50
C GLU A 148 43.14 24.74 -23.64
N LEU A 149 43.20 24.29 -24.89
CA LEU A 149 43.19 25.17 -26.07
C LEU A 149 41.96 26.09 -26.03
N VAL A 150 40.76 25.55 -25.86
CA VAL A 150 39.53 26.35 -25.79
C VAL A 150 39.51 27.28 -24.56
N GLY A 151 40.01 26.81 -23.42
CA GLY A 151 40.05 27.59 -22.18
C GLY A 151 41.04 28.76 -22.22
N GLN A 152 42.15 28.60 -22.93
CA GLN A 152 43.18 29.64 -23.07
C GLN A 152 43.04 30.44 -24.36
N PHE A 153 42.20 30.02 -25.32
CA PHE A 153 42.09 30.63 -26.64
C PHE A 153 41.82 32.13 -26.55
N GLU A 154 40.89 32.57 -25.69
CA GLU A 154 40.57 33.99 -25.52
C GLU A 154 41.80 34.83 -25.15
N ALA A 155 42.63 34.33 -24.24
CA ALA A 155 43.87 35.01 -23.82
C ALA A 155 45.00 34.89 -24.87
N GLN A 156 44.95 33.85 -25.70
CA GLN A 156 45.95 33.59 -26.74
C GLN A 156 45.64 34.29 -28.06
N ILE A 157 44.42 34.79 -28.31
CA ILE A 157 44.07 35.51 -29.56
C ILE A 157 45.06 36.65 -29.91
N PRO A 158 45.48 37.53 -28.98
CA PRO A 158 46.46 38.58 -29.29
C PRO A 158 47.85 38.04 -29.66
N LEU A 159 48.25 36.87 -29.12
CA LEU A 159 49.51 36.20 -29.42
C LEU A 159 49.45 35.47 -30.77
N ILE A 160 48.33 34.76 -31.02
CA ILE A 160 48.07 34.01 -32.25
C ILE A 160 47.93 34.97 -33.45
N LEU A 161 47.32 36.14 -33.25
CA LEU A 161 47.09 37.13 -34.31
C LEU A 161 48.01 38.34 -34.20
N HIS A 162 49.19 38.22 -33.60
CA HIS A 162 50.14 39.34 -33.42
C HIS A 162 50.54 40.03 -34.74
N ASP A 163 50.51 39.28 -35.86
CA ASP A 163 50.81 39.79 -37.21
C ASP A 163 49.64 40.56 -37.87
N GLN A 164 48.46 40.58 -37.25
CA GLN A 164 47.24 41.20 -37.79
C GLN A 164 46.91 42.53 -37.11
N SER A 165 46.05 43.34 -37.73
CA SER A 165 45.64 44.63 -37.16
C SER A 165 44.88 44.45 -35.84
N ARG A 166 45.00 45.42 -34.94
CA ARG A 166 44.30 45.44 -33.64
C ARG A 166 42.78 45.33 -33.78
N ASP A 167 42.22 45.89 -34.85
CA ASP A 167 40.78 45.79 -35.20
C ASP A 167 40.36 44.34 -35.50
N ILE A 168 41.19 43.55 -36.20
CA ILE A 168 40.91 42.13 -36.46
C ILE A 168 41.01 41.30 -35.18
N GLN A 169 41.97 41.62 -34.30
CA GLN A 169 42.08 40.96 -32.99
C GLN A 169 40.85 41.21 -32.12
N GLU A 170 40.36 42.45 -32.05
CA GLU A 170 39.15 42.82 -31.31
C GLU A 170 37.89 42.18 -31.91
N LYS A 171 37.77 42.12 -33.24
CA LYS A 171 36.69 41.41 -33.94
C LYS A 171 36.70 39.91 -33.65
N MET A 172 37.88 39.27 -33.64
CA MET A 172 38.02 37.86 -33.30
C MET A 172 37.65 37.58 -31.83
N LEU A 173 38.03 38.45 -30.90
CA LEU A 173 37.65 38.35 -29.49
C LEU A 173 36.13 38.45 -29.30
N MET A 174 35.49 39.45 -29.92
CA MET A 174 34.02 39.58 -29.87
C MET A 174 33.30 38.39 -30.51
N PHE A 175 33.80 37.94 -31.66
CA PHE A 175 33.29 36.76 -32.34
C PHE A 175 33.42 35.51 -31.46
N TRP A 176 34.59 35.28 -30.83
CA TRP A 176 34.81 34.12 -29.96
C TRP A 176 33.87 34.12 -28.76
N ARG A 177 33.70 35.27 -28.08
CA ARG A 177 32.73 35.40 -26.98
C ARG A 177 31.30 35.12 -27.43
N SER A 178 30.91 35.64 -28.60
CA SER A 178 29.60 35.38 -29.19
C SER A 178 29.42 33.91 -29.58
N ALA A 179 30.47 33.25 -30.08
CA ALA A 179 30.44 31.83 -30.44
C ALA A 179 30.31 30.96 -29.18
N VAL A 180 31.15 31.18 -28.16
CA VAL A 180 31.10 30.43 -26.89
C VAL A 180 29.71 30.53 -26.25
N THR A 181 29.15 31.75 -26.16
CA THR A 181 27.81 31.96 -25.61
C THR A 181 26.72 31.28 -26.44
N ALA A 182 26.80 31.34 -27.77
CA ALA A 182 25.84 30.66 -28.65
C ALA A 182 25.93 29.12 -28.59
N TYR A 183 27.14 28.55 -28.57
CA TYR A 183 27.33 27.10 -28.40
C TYR A 183 26.84 26.62 -27.03
N ASP A 184 27.09 27.38 -25.97
CA ASP A 184 26.61 27.07 -24.63
C ASP A 184 25.08 27.12 -24.52
N ALA A 185 24.44 28.11 -25.15
CA ALA A 185 22.99 28.18 -25.26
C ALA A 185 22.43 26.98 -26.05
N LEU A 186 23.03 26.66 -27.21
CA LEU A 186 22.64 25.53 -28.05
C LEU A 186 22.73 24.18 -27.32
N ALA A 187 23.63 24.03 -26.35
CA ALA A 187 23.74 22.79 -25.55
C ALA A 187 22.49 22.50 -24.72
N LEU A 188 21.80 23.56 -24.28
CA LEU A 188 20.59 23.50 -23.46
C LEU A 188 19.31 23.67 -24.30
N ASP A 189 19.43 24.21 -25.50
CA ASP A 189 18.34 24.26 -26.46
C ASP A 189 18.03 22.88 -27.03
N HIS A 190 16.74 22.56 -27.11
CA HIS A 190 16.24 21.35 -27.80
C HIS A 190 16.80 20.02 -27.25
N ILE A 191 17.02 19.92 -25.93
CA ILE A 191 17.47 18.69 -25.24
C ILE A 191 16.63 17.46 -25.66
N PHE A 192 15.31 17.60 -25.76
CA PHE A 192 14.39 16.49 -26.08
C PHE A 192 14.09 16.32 -27.58
N ASP A 193 14.82 17.00 -28.47
CA ASP A 193 14.65 16.93 -29.93
C ASP A 193 16.01 16.81 -30.62
N ARG A 194 16.51 15.56 -30.68
CA ARG A 194 17.85 15.24 -31.20
C ARG A 194 18.06 15.73 -32.63
N GLN A 195 17.10 15.50 -33.52
CA GLN A 195 17.22 15.86 -34.94
C GLN A 195 17.27 17.37 -35.15
N LYS A 196 16.51 18.15 -34.35
CA LYS A 196 16.57 19.61 -34.41
C LYS A 196 17.88 20.14 -33.84
N PHE A 197 18.37 19.56 -32.75
CA PHE A 197 19.68 19.89 -32.19
C PHE A 197 20.82 19.61 -33.18
N GLU A 198 20.91 18.41 -33.76
CA GLU A 198 21.98 18.05 -34.71
C GLU A 198 21.98 18.98 -35.94
N ARG A 199 20.80 19.31 -36.47
CA ARG A 199 20.67 20.27 -37.59
C ARG A 199 21.06 21.69 -37.19
N GLY A 200 20.57 22.17 -36.04
CA GLY A 200 20.88 23.49 -35.52
C GLY A 200 22.38 23.67 -35.23
N LEU A 201 23.00 22.68 -34.58
CA LEU A 201 24.43 22.67 -34.30
C LEU A 201 25.26 22.64 -35.59
N LYS A 202 24.87 21.81 -36.56
CA LYS A 202 25.58 21.73 -37.85
C LYS A 202 25.51 23.04 -38.63
N GLU A 203 24.33 23.65 -38.70
CA GLU A 203 24.12 24.91 -39.42
C GLU A 203 24.83 26.07 -38.73
N HIS A 204 24.69 26.19 -37.41
CA HIS A 204 25.41 27.21 -36.64
C HIS A 204 26.92 27.04 -36.77
N HIS A 205 27.43 25.81 -36.64
CA HIS A 205 28.87 25.55 -36.79
C HIS A 205 29.39 25.86 -38.19
N ARG A 206 28.61 25.61 -39.24
CA ARG A 206 28.98 25.98 -40.61
C ARG A 206 29.12 27.51 -40.75
N GLN A 207 28.13 28.27 -40.28
CA GLN A 207 28.12 29.74 -40.34
C GLN A 207 29.27 30.35 -39.52
N THR A 208 29.51 29.82 -38.32
CA THR A 208 30.59 30.27 -37.43
C THR A 208 31.96 29.94 -38.04
N LEU A 209 32.12 28.79 -38.69
CA LEU A 209 33.36 28.40 -39.38
C LEU A 209 33.66 29.31 -40.58
N GLU A 210 32.66 29.64 -41.40
CA GLU A 210 32.79 30.60 -42.52
C GLU A 210 33.19 31.99 -42.02
N SER A 211 32.59 32.44 -40.91
CA SER A 211 32.90 33.74 -40.29
C SER A 211 34.32 33.77 -39.70
N ALA A 212 34.78 32.67 -39.10
CA ALA A 212 36.14 32.55 -38.59
C ALA A 212 37.18 32.57 -39.71
N GLN A 213 36.92 31.85 -40.81
CA GLN A 213 37.78 31.83 -42.01
C GLN A 213 37.90 33.21 -42.67
N ALA A 214 36.81 34.00 -42.64
CA ALA A 214 36.83 35.37 -43.14
C ALA A 214 37.70 36.32 -42.29
N LEU A 215 37.87 36.02 -40.99
CA LEU A 215 38.67 36.82 -40.05
C LEU A 215 40.13 36.34 -39.95
N SER A 216 40.39 35.04 -40.12
CA SER A 216 41.74 34.45 -40.07
C SER A 216 41.80 33.12 -40.82
N LEU A 217 42.89 32.91 -41.58
CA LEU A 217 43.17 31.65 -42.28
C LEU A 217 43.98 30.64 -41.43
N ARG A 218 44.25 30.95 -40.16
CA ARG A 218 45.00 30.03 -39.27
C ARG A 218 44.16 28.83 -38.87
N GLU A 219 44.82 27.71 -38.58
CA GLU A 219 44.15 26.46 -38.22
C GLU A 219 43.67 26.43 -36.76
N GLU A 220 44.33 27.15 -35.85
CA GLU A 220 44.02 27.13 -34.41
C GLU A 220 42.59 27.59 -34.08
N PRO A 221 42.05 28.69 -34.67
CA PRO A 221 40.64 29.06 -34.50
C PRO A 221 39.65 27.99 -35.00
N LEU A 222 39.97 27.31 -36.11
CA LEU A 222 39.11 26.28 -36.70
C LEU A 222 39.07 25.02 -35.81
N MET A 223 40.24 24.62 -35.28
CA MET A 223 40.32 23.54 -34.30
C MET A 223 39.55 23.88 -33.02
N ALA A 224 39.72 25.09 -32.50
CA ALA A 224 39.02 25.53 -31.29
C ALA A 224 37.48 25.51 -31.47
N LEU A 225 36.97 25.86 -32.66
CA LEU A 225 35.54 25.75 -32.99
C LEU A 225 35.04 24.30 -33.09
N GLU A 226 35.82 23.38 -33.66
CA GLU A 226 35.45 21.95 -33.69
C GLU A 226 35.47 21.35 -32.26
N VAL A 227 36.38 21.79 -31.41
CA VAL A 227 36.37 21.43 -29.99
C VAL A 227 35.13 22.00 -29.29
N LEU A 228 34.75 23.26 -29.52
CA LEU A 228 33.50 23.82 -28.99
C LEU A 228 32.26 23.04 -29.43
N ARG A 229 32.21 22.61 -30.69
CA ARG A 229 31.14 21.74 -31.21
C ARG A 229 31.09 20.41 -30.45
N ARG A 230 32.24 19.77 -30.21
CA ARG A 230 32.31 18.52 -29.43
C ARG A 230 31.93 18.73 -27.96
N LYS A 231 32.40 19.81 -27.33
CA LYS A 231 32.00 20.19 -25.97
C LYS A 231 30.50 20.43 -25.86
N THR A 232 29.88 21.04 -26.88
CA THR A 232 28.42 21.26 -26.92
C THR A 232 27.65 19.93 -26.93
N ILE A 233 28.08 18.97 -27.75
CA ILE A 233 27.49 17.62 -27.78
C ILE A 233 27.68 16.90 -26.43
N LEU A 234 28.88 16.94 -25.87
CA LEU A 234 29.18 16.31 -24.58
C LEU A 234 28.37 16.96 -23.45
N ARG A 235 28.25 18.29 -23.42
CA ARG A 235 27.45 19.02 -22.43
C ARG A 235 25.97 18.64 -22.50
N ARG A 236 25.38 18.58 -23.70
CA ARG A 236 24.00 18.10 -23.89
C ARG A 236 23.83 16.64 -23.46
N ASN A 237 24.74 15.76 -23.91
CA ASN A 237 24.69 14.35 -23.56
C ASN A 237 24.90 14.11 -22.06
N LYS A 238 25.68 14.96 -21.37
CA LYS A 238 25.88 14.93 -19.92
C LYS A 238 24.55 15.12 -19.18
N VAL A 239 23.75 16.12 -19.58
CA VAL A 239 22.42 16.36 -18.99
C VAL A 239 21.53 15.13 -19.13
N ILE A 240 21.53 14.47 -20.28
CA ILE A 240 20.70 13.28 -20.53
C ILE A 240 21.25 12.03 -19.82
N ARG A 241 22.53 11.70 -20.03
CA ARG A 241 23.15 10.44 -19.58
C ARG A 241 23.55 10.42 -18.12
N GLU A 242 24.00 11.54 -17.57
CA GLU A 242 24.40 11.64 -16.16
C GLU A 242 23.30 12.25 -15.30
N GLY A 243 22.49 13.16 -15.87
CA GLY A 243 21.39 13.83 -15.14
C GLY A 243 20.08 13.04 -15.14
N LEU A 244 19.53 12.73 -16.32
CA LEU A 244 18.16 12.23 -16.45
C LEU A 244 18.05 10.70 -16.43
N ILE A 245 18.90 9.97 -17.15
CA ILE A 245 18.83 8.50 -17.24
C ILE A 245 18.99 7.84 -15.86
N PRO A 246 20.03 8.14 -15.06
CA PRO A 246 20.21 7.47 -13.77
C PRO A 246 19.08 7.79 -12.78
N LEU A 247 18.48 8.98 -12.91
CA LEU A 247 17.31 9.37 -12.12
C LEU A 247 16.14 8.43 -12.42
N VAL A 248 15.76 8.24 -13.70
CA VAL A 248 14.58 7.42 -14.04
C VAL A 248 14.84 5.91 -14.05
N GLU A 249 16.10 5.48 -14.05
CA GLU A 249 16.49 4.06 -14.03
C GLU A 249 16.18 3.40 -12.67
N GLN A 250 16.16 4.19 -11.59
CA GLN A 250 15.80 3.73 -10.25
C GLN A 250 14.28 3.55 -10.07
N GLY A 251 13.68 2.63 -10.81
CA GLY A 251 12.23 2.42 -10.80
C GLY A 251 11.63 2.08 -9.42
N THR A 252 12.40 1.39 -8.57
CA THR A 252 12.03 1.06 -7.18
C THR A 252 11.78 2.30 -6.34
N TYR A 253 12.64 3.32 -6.45
CA TYR A 253 12.51 4.58 -5.70
C TYR A 253 11.22 5.32 -6.07
N PHE A 254 10.79 5.24 -7.32
CA PHE A 254 9.54 5.83 -7.82
C PHE A 254 8.31 4.94 -7.59
N GLY A 255 8.45 3.81 -6.89
CA GLY A 255 7.37 2.84 -6.68
C GLY A 255 6.81 2.31 -8.00
N PHE A 256 7.69 2.08 -8.98
CA PHE A 256 7.37 1.61 -10.33
C PHE A 256 6.33 2.47 -11.10
N GLY A 257 6.24 3.77 -10.75
CA GLY A 257 5.34 4.74 -11.35
C GLY A 257 4.13 5.11 -10.48
N ASP A 258 3.76 4.28 -9.50
CA ASP A 258 2.63 4.58 -8.61
C ASP A 258 3.00 5.64 -7.56
N GLY A 259 4.24 5.62 -7.08
CA GLY A 259 4.76 6.65 -6.17
C GLY A 259 4.72 8.05 -6.79
N VAL A 260 4.97 8.13 -8.11
CA VAL A 260 4.87 9.37 -8.90
C VAL A 260 3.44 9.91 -8.91
N TRP A 261 2.45 9.05 -9.20
CA TRP A 261 1.04 9.47 -9.16
C TRP A 261 0.58 9.90 -7.77
N ARG A 262 1.03 9.19 -6.72
CA ARG A 262 0.71 9.55 -5.34
C ARG A 262 1.24 10.94 -4.97
N VAL A 263 2.50 11.23 -5.29
CA VAL A 263 3.09 12.56 -5.06
C VAL A 263 2.31 13.63 -5.83
N PHE A 264 1.93 13.36 -7.08
CA PHE A 264 1.13 14.28 -7.88
C PHE A 264 -0.23 14.60 -7.23
N PHE A 265 -1.01 13.59 -6.83
CA PHE A 265 -2.31 13.83 -6.18
C PHE A 265 -2.17 14.60 -4.87
N GLU A 266 -1.20 14.24 -4.03
CA GLU A 266 -0.95 14.96 -2.78
C GLU A 266 -0.49 16.41 -3.03
N ALA A 267 0.34 16.65 -4.06
CA ALA A 267 0.75 17.99 -4.45
C ALA A 267 -0.44 18.87 -4.87
N VAL A 268 -1.39 18.28 -5.61
CA VAL A 268 -2.63 18.95 -6.02
C VAL A 268 -3.51 19.23 -4.81
N ASP A 269 -3.67 18.27 -3.89
CA ASP A 269 -4.48 18.45 -2.68
C ASP A 269 -3.90 19.55 -1.77
N HIS A 270 -2.58 19.59 -1.59
CA HIS A 270 -1.90 20.64 -0.82
C HIS A 270 -2.08 22.04 -1.43
N ASN A 271 -2.18 22.13 -2.77
CA ASN A 271 -2.28 23.40 -3.50
C ASN A 271 -3.69 23.65 -4.11
N LYS A 272 -4.69 22.86 -3.73
CA LYS A 272 -6.06 22.91 -4.27
C LYS A 272 -6.67 24.32 -4.34
N PRO A 273 -6.63 25.17 -3.28
CA PRO A 273 -7.22 26.50 -3.34
C PRO A 273 -6.49 27.47 -4.27
N LYS A 274 -5.20 27.24 -4.54
CA LYS A 274 -4.40 28.07 -5.46
C LYS A 274 -4.67 27.70 -6.92
N ILE A 275 -4.84 26.40 -7.21
CA ILE A 275 -5.05 25.88 -8.57
C ILE A 275 -6.51 26.07 -9.01
N PHE A 276 -7.48 25.75 -8.15
CA PHE A 276 -8.92 25.79 -8.49
C PHE A 276 -9.63 27.03 -7.94
N GLY A 277 -8.88 28.07 -7.60
CA GLY A 277 -9.38 29.31 -6.99
C GLY A 277 -10.23 30.19 -7.92
N LYS A 278 -10.59 31.38 -7.42
CA LYS A 278 -11.57 32.28 -8.06
C LYS A 278 -11.11 32.92 -9.38
N ASP A 279 -9.82 32.99 -9.67
CA ASP A 279 -9.25 33.74 -10.81
C ASP A 279 -9.25 32.98 -12.15
N GLY A 280 -10.18 32.02 -12.34
CA GLY A 280 -10.35 31.27 -13.60
C GLY A 280 -10.15 29.76 -13.51
N GLY A 281 -9.78 29.23 -12.33
CA GLY A 281 -9.58 27.80 -12.08
C GLY A 281 -10.85 27.02 -11.73
N GLN A 282 -12.01 27.68 -11.56
CA GLN A 282 -13.24 27.03 -11.08
C GLN A 282 -13.78 25.94 -12.01
N LEU A 283 -13.74 26.16 -13.32
CA LEU A 283 -14.18 25.16 -14.30
C LEU A 283 -13.26 23.93 -14.29
N LEU A 284 -11.94 24.16 -14.18
CA LEU A 284 -10.96 23.09 -14.05
C LEU A 284 -11.17 22.32 -12.74
N GLY A 285 -11.50 23.01 -11.65
CA GLY A 285 -11.87 22.42 -10.37
C GLY A 285 -13.14 21.57 -10.45
N TYR A 286 -14.19 22.05 -11.12
CA TYR A 286 -15.41 21.27 -11.35
C TYR A 286 -15.13 19.99 -12.13
N VAL A 287 -14.32 20.06 -13.20
CA VAL A 287 -13.95 18.89 -13.98
C VAL A 287 -13.07 17.93 -13.18
N TRP A 288 -12.13 18.47 -12.41
CA TRP A 288 -11.30 17.69 -11.50
C TRP A 288 -12.16 16.91 -10.51
N ASP A 289 -13.05 17.59 -9.80
CA ASP A 289 -13.96 16.97 -8.83
C ASP A 289 -14.87 15.94 -9.53
N ALA A 290 -15.36 16.21 -10.73
CA ALA A 290 -16.16 15.25 -11.52
C ALA A 290 -15.38 13.97 -11.94
N ILE A 291 -14.05 14.07 -12.13
CA ILE A 291 -13.20 12.89 -12.34
C ILE A 291 -12.98 12.16 -11.02
N MET A 292 -12.73 12.89 -9.94
CA MET A 292 -12.46 12.32 -8.61
C MET A 292 -13.70 11.64 -8.00
N ASP A 293 -14.90 12.05 -8.41
CA ASP A 293 -16.19 11.45 -8.05
C ASP A 293 -16.51 10.15 -8.84
N GLU A 294 -15.69 9.76 -9.82
CA GLU A 294 -15.87 8.47 -10.53
C GLU A 294 -15.58 7.27 -9.60
N ASP A 295 -16.28 6.15 -9.82
CA ASP A 295 -16.18 4.95 -8.95
C ASP A 295 -14.73 4.44 -8.79
N VAL A 296 -13.92 4.54 -9.84
CA VAL A 296 -12.50 4.21 -9.84
C VAL A 296 -11.75 5.18 -10.75
N ILE A 297 -10.86 5.98 -10.16
CA ILE A 297 -9.98 6.87 -10.92
C ILE A 297 -8.87 6.03 -11.56
N ARG A 298 -8.92 5.90 -12.88
CA ARG A 298 -7.88 5.20 -13.65
C ARG A 298 -6.82 6.19 -14.09
N THR A 299 -5.56 5.92 -13.75
CA THR A 299 -4.43 6.72 -14.24
C THR A 299 -4.32 6.59 -15.77
N PRO A 300 -4.20 7.69 -16.52
CA PRO A 300 -4.20 7.64 -17.97
C PRO A 300 -2.88 7.07 -18.52
N SER A 301 -2.95 6.46 -19.70
CA SER A 301 -1.75 6.23 -20.51
C SER A 301 -1.19 7.57 -20.98
N VAL A 302 0.12 7.74 -20.85
CA VAL A 302 0.86 8.96 -21.18
C VAL A 302 1.93 8.69 -22.22
N THR A 303 2.34 9.74 -22.95
CA THR A 303 3.52 9.70 -23.84
C THR A 303 4.81 9.90 -23.07
N ALA A 304 5.95 9.45 -23.61
CA ALA A 304 7.26 9.51 -22.96
C ALA A 304 7.62 10.89 -22.35
N CYS A 305 7.46 11.99 -23.10
CA CYS A 305 7.76 13.34 -22.59
C CYS A 305 6.86 13.73 -21.39
N VAL A 306 5.59 13.30 -21.40
CA VAL A 306 4.64 13.57 -20.32
C VAL A 306 4.96 12.71 -19.09
N ALA A 307 5.34 11.45 -19.29
CA ALA A 307 5.81 10.57 -18.21
C ALA A 307 7.04 11.16 -17.52
N LEU A 308 8.02 11.63 -18.29
CA LEU A 308 9.20 12.31 -17.76
C LEU A 308 8.83 13.60 -17.02
N TYR A 309 7.88 14.38 -17.54
CA TYR A 309 7.46 15.65 -16.94
C TYR A 309 6.82 15.42 -15.58
N LEU A 310 5.89 14.48 -15.50
CA LEU A 310 5.25 14.07 -14.27
C LEU A 310 6.27 13.53 -13.25
N THR A 311 7.26 12.76 -13.70
CA THR A 311 8.32 12.20 -12.84
C THR A 311 9.19 13.31 -12.24
N LEU A 312 9.70 14.22 -13.08
CA LEU A 312 10.54 15.34 -12.63
C LEU A 312 9.77 16.32 -11.74
N LEU A 313 8.50 16.58 -12.06
CA LEU A 313 7.61 17.39 -11.23
C LEU A 313 7.42 16.75 -9.84
N SER A 314 7.24 15.44 -9.79
CA SER A 314 7.12 14.71 -8.52
C SER A 314 8.40 14.81 -7.68
N VAL A 315 9.57 14.78 -8.32
CA VAL A 315 10.86 15.01 -7.61
C VAL A 315 10.92 16.40 -6.98
N ILE A 316 10.41 17.42 -7.66
CA ILE A 316 10.41 18.81 -7.16
C ILE A 316 9.44 19.00 -5.99
N TYR A 317 8.26 18.39 -6.04
CA TYR A 317 7.22 18.53 -5.00
C TYR A 317 7.41 17.59 -3.81
N SER A 318 8.04 16.45 -4.02
CA SER A 318 8.21 15.45 -2.98
C SER A 318 8.84 16.00 -1.67
N PRO A 319 9.94 16.80 -1.68
CA PRO A 319 10.52 17.36 -0.46
C PRO A 319 9.60 18.30 0.31
N SER A 320 8.74 19.08 -0.36
CA SER A 320 7.86 20.05 0.31
C SER A 320 6.65 19.40 0.98
N LEU A 321 6.27 18.21 0.52
CA LEU A 321 5.14 17.44 1.07
C LEU A 321 5.53 16.56 2.27
N VAL A 322 6.82 16.29 2.45
CA VAL A 322 7.34 15.46 3.53
C VAL A 322 7.41 16.26 4.84
N MET A 323 6.88 15.69 5.92
CA MET A 323 6.82 16.33 7.24
C MET A 323 8.13 16.22 8.03
N ASP A 324 8.88 15.12 7.87
CA ASP A 324 10.08 14.81 8.66
C ASP A 324 11.38 15.21 7.95
N ASP A 325 12.30 15.87 8.66
CA ASP A 325 13.53 16.43 8.09
C ASP A 325 14.54 15.37 7.63
N ALA A 326 14.61 14.22 8.32
CA ALA A 326 15.50 13.12 7.91
C ALA A 326 15.05 12.53 6.56
N THR A 327 13.75 12.31 6.41
CA THR A 327 13.16 11.80 5.17
C THR A 327 13.12 12.83 4.04
N ARG A 328 13.25 14.14 4.31
CA ARG A 328 13.40 15.18 3.26
C ARG A 328 14.71 15.03 2.49
N VAL A 329 15.79 14.60 3.13
CA VAL A 329 17.12 14.48 2.51
C VAL A 329 17.31 13.11 1.85
N SER A 330 16.89 12.04 2.53
CA SER A 330 17.07 10.66 2.05
C SER A 330 15.87 9.79 2.37
N SER A 331 15.45 8.95 1.42
CA SER A 331 14.31 8.06 1.59
C SER A 331 14.45 6.79 0.75
N ASN A 332 13.71 5.75 1.14
CA ASN A 332 13.66 4.49 0.38
C ASN A 332 12.75 4.62 -0.86
N SER A 333 11.75 5.49 -0.79
CA SER A 333 10.87 5.81 -1.92
C SER A 333 10.52 7.30 -1.96
N ILE A 334 10.06 7.76 -3.13
CA ILE A 334 9.66 9.15 -3.34
C ILE A 334 8.42 9.55 -2.53
N ASP A 335 7.54 8.58 -2.25
CA ASP A 335 6.29 8.76 -1.49
C ASP A 335 6.44 8.45 0.02
N GLU A 336 7.65 8.13 0.48
CA GLU A 336 7.92 7.91 1.89
C GLU A 336 7.76 9.20 2.69
N GLY A 337 6.94 9.15 3.74
CA GLY A 337 6.59 10.30 4.58
C GLY A 337 5.47 11.18 4.03
N ILE A 338 4.86 10.80 2.90
CA ILE A 338 3.78 11.58 2.25
C ILE A 338 2.41 10.94 2.54
N GLY A 339 1.47 11.76 3.04
CA GLY A 339 0.12 11.34 3.41
C GLY A 339 0.07 10.55 4.73
N HIS A 340 -0.97 9.73 4.92
CA HIS A 340 -1.16 9.00 6.18
C HIS A 340 -0.10 7.91 6.43
N PRO A 341 0.32 7.70 7.69
CA PRO A 341 1.33 6.70 8.04
C PRO A 341 0.85 5.30 7.64
N LYS A 342 1.55 4.70 6.67
CA LYS A 342 1.30 3.30 6.28
C LYS A 342 1.65 2.40 7.45
N LYS A 343 0.77 1.45 7.81
CA LYS A 343 1.16 0.33 8.68
C LYS A 343 2.22 -0.48 7.95
N LYS A 344 3.50 -0.21 8.22
CA LYS A 344 4.60 -1.05 7.73
C LYS A 344 4.39 -2.46 8.31
N LEU A 345 4.50 -3.50 7.48
CA LEU A 345 4.50 -4.88 7.97
C LEU A 345 5.57 -4.96 9.06
N GLY A 346 5.22 -5.47 10.25
CA GLY A 346 6.05 -5.34 11.45
C GLY A 346 7.52 -5.62 11.15
N ASN A 347 8.34 -4.57 11.22
CA ASN A 347 9.76 -4.66 10.90
C ASN A 347 10.40 -5.69 11.82
N LYS A 348 10.84 -6.82 11.24
CA LYS A 348 11.84 -7.67 11.90
C LYS A 348 13.13 -6.85 11.94
N ILE A 349 13.43 -6.29 13.10
CA ILE A 349 14.48 -5.28 13.32
C ILE A 349 15.85 -5.75 12.79
N PHE A 350 16.10 -7.06 12.81
CA PHE A 350 17.38 -7.64 12.40
C PHE A 350 17.34 -8.27 11.00
N GLU A 351 16.28 -8.15 10.21
CA GLU A 351 16.15 -8.86 8.93
C GLU A 351 17.31 -8.55 7.95
N LEU A 352 17.76 -7.30 7.91
CA LEU A 352 18.84 -6.85 7.04
C LEU A 352 20.25 -7.23 7.52
N THR A 353 20.38 -7.69 8.77
CA THR A 353 21.69 -8.09 9.32
C THR A 353 22.08 -9.49 8.89
N SER A 354 23.38 -9.72 8.63
CA SER A 354 23.88 -11.02 8.17
C SER A 354 23.62 -12.12 9.20
N PRO A 355 23.13 -13.31 8.80
CA PRO A 355 22.90 -14.40 9.73
C PRO A 355 24.19 -14.87 10.43
N ILE A 356 25.36 -14.67 9.82
CA ILE A 356 26.64 -15.00 10.45
C ILE A 356 26.92 -14.06 11.63
N ARG A 357 26.62 -12.76 11.47
CA ARG A 357 26.79 -11.76 12.53
C ARG A 357 25.84 -12.02 13.70
N LYS A 358 24.56 -12.28 13.40
CA LYS A 358 23.56 -12.68 14.40
C LYS A 358 24.05 -13.86 15.25
N ARG A 359 24.61 -14.89 14.61
CA ARG A 359 25.14 -16.08 15.29
C ARG A 359 26.37 -15.78 16.15
N LYS A 360 27.33 -15.02 15.62
CA LYS A 360 28.54 -14.61 16.36
C LYS A 360 28.22 -13.76 17.59
N PHE A 361 27.16 -12.98 17.54
CA PHE A 361 26.65 -12.22 18.68
C PHE A 361 25.94 -13.15 19.69
N ALA A 362 25.01 -13.99 19.23
CA ALA A 362 24.20 -14.83 20.10
C ALA A 362 25.01 -15.94 20.81
N GLU A 363 26.02 -16.52 20.15
CA GLU A 363 26.82 -17.62 20.69
C GLU A 363 27.50 -17.33 22.05
N PRO A 364 28.31 -16.26 22.21
CA PRO A 364 28.91 -15.94 23.51
C PRO A 364 27.87 -15.54 24.56
N VAL A 365 26.85 -14.79 24.16
CA VAL A 365 25.76 -14.33 25.06
C VAL A 365 25.00 -15.51 25.66
N ILE A 366 24.63 -16.50 24.84
CA ILE A 366 23.91 -17.69 25.33
C ILE A 366 24.81 -18.51 26.26
N ARG A 367 26.11 -18.62 25.97
CA ARG A 367 27.07 -19.31 26.85
C ARG A 367 27.13 -18.64 28.22
N GLU A 368 27.26 -17.32 28.25
CA GLU A 368 27.31 -16.53 29.49
C GLU A 368 26.03 -16.67 30.32
N ILE A 369 24.87 -16.62 29.67
CA ILE A 369 23.57 -16.84 30.33
C ILE A 369 23.50 -18.24 30.97
N LEU A 370 24.01 -19.28 30.29
CA LEU A 370 24.02 -20.66 30.78
C LEU A 370 25.07 -20.94 31.87
N GLU A 371 26.01 -20.01 32.11
CA GLU A 371 27.01 -20.13 33.18
C GLU A 371 26.47 -19.71 34.55
N SER A 372 25.45 -18.85 34.59
CA SER A 372 24.78 -18.43 35.82
C SER A 372 23.53 -19.26 36.15
N VAL A 373 23.20 -19.38 37.44
CA VAL A 373 21.97 -20.05 37.90
C VAL A 373 20.73 -19.27 37.42
N GLU A 374 20.72 -17.96 37.65
CA GLU A 374 19.59 -17.09 37.34
C GLU A 374 19.36 -16.93 35.83
N GLY A 375 20.45 -16.82 35.05
CA GLY A 375 20.39 -16.79 33.58
C GLY A 375 19.86 -18.09 32.98
N SER A 376 20.35 -19.24 33.44
CA SER A 376 19.87 -20.56 33.00
C SER A 376 18.38 -20.76 33.27
N ARG A 377 17.94 -20.33 34.47
CA ARG A 377 16.53 -20.38 34.88
C ARG A 377 15.65 -19.51 33.98
N ASN A 378 16.05 -18.28 33.73
CA ASN A 378 15.28 -17.34 32.91
C ASN A 378 15.21 -17.81 31.45
N LEU A 379 16.34 -18.26 30.89
CA LEU A 379 16.38 -18.84 29.56
C LEU A 379 15.47 -20.08 29.44
N SER A 380 15.46 -20.96 30.44
CA SER A 380 14.58 -22.15 30.41
C SER A 380 13.09 -21.80 30.36
N LYS A 381 12.66 -20.73 31.05
CA LYS A 381 11.27 -20.26 31.05
C LYS A 381 10.89 -19.66 29.69
N VAL A 382 11.79 -18.85 29.12
CA VAL A 382 11.57 -18.25 27.80
C VAL A 382 11.50 -19.33 26.71
N LEU A 383 12.44 -20.28 26.71
CA LEU A 383 12.41 -21.42 25.78
C LEU A 383 11.12 -22.23 25.88
N ARG A 384 10.59 -22.42 27.10
CA ARG A 384 9.31 -23.10 27.32
C ARG A 384 8.14 -22.30 26.72
N SER A 385 8.13 -20.98 26.92
CA SER A 385 7.09 -20.11 26.35
C SER A 385 7.09 -20.08 24.82
N CYS A 386 8.27 -20.27 24.22
CA CYS A 386 8.46 -20.34 22.77
C CYS A 386 8.25 -21.75 22.18
N GLY A 387 7.80 -22.74 22.97
CA GLY A 387 7.53 -24.11 22.53
C GLY A 387 8.78 -25.00 22.36
N MET A 388 9.97 -24.52 22.75
CA MET A 388 11.23 -25.28 22.69
C MET A 388 11.42 -26.10 23.98
N HIS A 389 10.56 -27.09 24.19
CA HIS A 389 10.50 -27.85 25.44
C HIS A 389 11.76 -28.64 25.76
N GLU A 390 12.38 -29.27 24.76
CA GLU A 390 13.62 -30.05 24.97
C GLU A 390 14.79 -29.14 25.38
N LEU A 391 14.99 -28.02 24.69
CA LEU A 391 16.03 -27.03 25.02
C LEU A 391 15.75 -26.35 26.37
N SER A 392 14.49 -26.10 26.70
CA SER A 392 14.07 -25.60 28.03
C SER A 392 14.47 -26.57 29.14
N ARG A 393 14.25 -27.88 28.94
CA ARG A 393 14.65 -28.93 29.88
C ARG A 393 16.16 -28.97 30.06
N GLU A 394 16.92 -28.86 28.98
CA GLU A 394 18.38 -28.85 29.04
C GLU A 394 18.94 -27.59 29.71
N ALA A 395 18.35 -26.41 29.46
CA ALA A 395 18.72 -25.17 30.15
C ALA A 395 18.41 -25.22 31.66
N ALA A 396 17.25 -25.78 32.05
CA ALA A 396 16.92 -26.02 33.46
C ALA A 396 17.85 -27.05 34.13
N LEU A 397 18.40 -27.99 33.36
CA LEU A 397 19.39 -28.93 33.86
C LEU A 397 20.76 -28.26 34.07
N CYS A 398 21.11 -27.26 33.24
CA CYS A 398 22.28 -26.41 33.47
C CYS A 398 22.13 -25.57 34.75
N GLU A 399 20.94 -25.03 35.04
CA GLU A 399 20.62 -24.37 36.32
C GLU A 399 20.92 -25.30 37.51
N ALA A 400 20.39 -26.54 37.49
CA ALA A 400 20.59 -27.52 38.56
C ALA A 400 22.07 -27.94 38.75
N ILE A 401 22.86 -27.92 37.69
CA ILE A 401 24.31 -28.18 37.76
C ILE A 401 25.05 -26.96 38.33
N ASN A 402 24.57 -25.74 38.09
CA ASN A 402 25.16 -24.50 38.62
C ASN A 402 24.85 -24.30 40.11
N ASP A 403 23.68 -24.72 40.59
CA ASP A 403 23.22 -24.62 41.99
C ASP A 403 23.74 -25.77 42.89
N SER A 404 24.81 -26.46 42.47
CA SER A 404 25.17 -27.81 42.96
C SER A 404 25.85 -27.88 44.34
N GLN A 405 25.82 -26.84 45.16
CA GLN A 405 26.46 -26.89 46.49
C GLN A 405 25.92 -28.03 47.36
N ARG A 406 24.60 -28.31 47.29
CA ARG A 406 23.97 -29.46 47.95
C ARG A 406 24.36 -30.82 47.37
N LEU A 407 24.65 -30.90 46.07
CA LEU A 407 25.11 -32.13 45.43
C LEU A 407 26.58 -32.43 45.80
N LEU A 408 27.41 -31.39 45.88
CA LEU A 408 28.79 -31.50 46.32
C LEU A 408 28.89 -31.91 47.80
N GLU A 409 28.01 -31.36 48.65
CA GLU A 409 27.84 -31.76 50.05
C GLU A 409 27.34 -33.20 50.20
N ALA A 410 26.38 -33.65 49.37
CA ALA A 410 25.89 -35.02 49.38
C ALA A 410 26.96 -36.04 48.95
N ASP A 411 27.72 -35.74 47.90
CA ASP A 411 28.87 -36.55 47.47
C ASP A 411 29.94 -36.61 48.58
N ALA A 412 30.18 -35.48 49.27
CA ALA A 412 31.14 -35.38 50.37
C ALA A 412 30.65 -36.13 51.63
N ALA A 413 29.35 -36.15 51.91
CA ALA A 413 28.75 -36.87 53.03
C ALA A 413 28.97 -38.37 52.93
N ALA A 414 28.89 -38.95 51.73
CA ALA A 414 29.18 -40.36 51.48
C ALA A 414 30.63 -40.73 51.82
N LEU A 415 31.58 -39.81 51.59
CA LEU A 415 33.01 -40.01 51.85
C LEU A 415 33.41 -39.70 53.30
N SER A 416 32.64 -38.84 53.98
CA SER A 416 32.98 -38.32 55.31
C SER A 416 33.02 -39.39 56.40
N ALA A 417 32.33 -40.53 56.25
CA ALA A 417 32.15 -41.52 57.31
C ALA A 417 33.45 -42.11 57.88
N ARG A 418 34.57 -42.07 57.12
CA ARG A 418 35.88 -42.58 57.55
C ARG A 418 36.74 -41.57 58.32
N PHE A 419 36.29 -40.32 58.50
CA PHE A 419 36.98 -39.26 59.24
C PHE A 419 36.82 -39.35 60.78
N ASP A 420 36.30 -40.45 61.31
CA ASP A 420 36.16 -40.66 62.76
C ASP A 420 37.51 -40.84 63.48
N SER A 421 38.54 -41.29 62.77
CA SER A 421 39.90 -41.49 63.29
C SER A 421 40.69 -40.19 63.37
N THR A 422 40.68 -39.55 64.56
CA THR A 422 41.35 -38.27 64.83
C THR A 422 42.84 -38.26 64.46
N THR A 423 43.56 -39.35 64.73
CA THR A 423 45.01 -39.44 64.45
C THR A 423 45.33 -39.49 62.95
N GLU A 424 44.49 -40.16 62.16
CA GLU A 424 44.69 -40.29 60.72
C GLU A 424 44.32 -38.99 59.99
N VAL A 425 43.24 -38.34 60.41
CA VAL A 425 42.82 -37.04 59.87
C VAL A 425 43.85 -35.95 60.16
N LYS A 426 44.43 -35.92 61.37
CA LYS A 426 45.51 -34.97 61.71
C LYS A 426 46.73 -35.14 60.80
N SER A 427 47.13 -36.37 60.50
CA SER A 427 48.24 -36.65 59.58
C SER A 427 47.92 -36.21 58.14
N LEU A 428 46.68 -36.43 57.69
CA LEU A 428 46.22 -36.01 56.37
C LEU A 428 46.22 -34.49 56.25
N LEU A 429 45.62 -33.78 57.21
CA LEU A 429 45.53 -32.32 57.22
C LEU A 429 46.91 -31.66 57.36
N ALA A 430 47.82 -32.23 58.18
CA ALA A 430 49.21 -31.77 58.26
C ALA A 430 49.93 -31.88 56.91
N SER A 431 49.68 -32.96 56.15
CA SER A 431 50.26 -33.16 54.82
C SER A 431 49.65 -32.21 53.78
N ILE A 432 48.37 -31.86 53.89
CA ILE A 432 47.71 -30.88 53.02
C ILE A 432 48.23 -29.46 53.30
N MET A 433 48.38 -29.07 54.58
CA MET A 433 48.92 -27.77 54.96
C MET A 433 50.42 -27.60 54.62
N GLY A 434 51.17 -28.70 54.55
CA GLY A 434 52.55 -28.74 54.04
C GLY A 434 52.70 -28.80 52.52
N GLY A 435 51.58 -28.85 51.77
CA GLY A 435 51.57 -28.90 50.31
C GLY A 435 51.78 -27.54 49.62
N THR A 436 52.04 -27.57 48.31
CA THR A 436 52.33 -26.37 47.50
C THR A 436 51.08 -25.63 47.00
N ASP A 437 49.89 -26.23 47.08
CA ASP A 437 48.65 -25.65 46.56
C ASP A 437 48.02 -24.65 47.55
N GLU A 438 48.11 -23.36 47.23
CA GLU A 438 47.61 -22.26 48.06
C GLU A 438 46.08 -22.23 48.16
N ALA A 439 45.36 -22.61 47.11
CA ALA A 439 43.89 -22.61 47.11
C ALA A 439 43.33 -23.70 48.03
N VAL A 440 43.98 -24.86 48.04
CA VAL A 440 43.65 -25.97 48.94
C VAL A 440 43.96 -25.61 50.40
N ARG A 441 45.13 -25.00 50.67
CA ARG A 441 45.49 -24.52 52.01
C ARG A 441 44.54 -23.46 52.53
N SER A 442 44.13 -22.52 51.68
CA SER A 442 43.17 -21.47 52.03
C SER A 442 41.80 -22.03 52.41
N HIS A 443 41.30 -23.02 51.66
CA HIS A 443 40.02 -23.68 51.96
C HIS A 443 40.06 -24.48 53.26
N VAL A 444 41.14 -25.23 53.49
CA VAL A 444 41.37 -25.96 54.75
C VAL A 444 41.46 -24.97 55.91
N ALA A 445 42.18 -23.87 55.73
CA ALA A 445 42.34 -22.84 56.74
C ALA A 445 41.02 -22.16 57.11
N SER A 446 40.18 -21.86 56.11
CA SER A 446 38.82 -21.32 56.32
C SER A 446 37.89 -22.32 57.02
N THR A 447 37.98 -23.61 56.67
CA THR A 447 37.10 -24.65 57.25
C THR A 447 37.40 -24.88 58.74
N PHE A 448 38.66 -24.73 59.15
CA PHE A 448 39.11 -24.94 60.54
C PHE A 448 39.42 -23.65 61.31
N GLY A 449 39.17 -22.46 60.73
CA GLY A 449 39.39 -21.17 61.39
C GLY A 449 40.86 -20.82 61.69
N ILE A 450 41.80 -21.34 60.90
CA ILE A 450 43.26 -21.14 61.07
C ILE A 450 43.84 -20.23 59.98
N SER A 451 45.08 -19.77 60.17
CA SER A 451 45.75 -18.92 59.16
C SER A 451 46.36 -19.76 58.04
N PRO A 452 46.15 -19.42 56.75
CA PRO A 452 46.62 -20.21 55.61
C PRO A 452 48.15 -20.20 55.41
N THR A 453 48.86 -19.27 56.04
CA THR A 453 50.32 -19.14 55.97
C THR A 453 51.07 -19.98 57.01
N ASN A 454 50.37 -20.57 57.97
CA ASN A 454 51.01 -21.28 59.07
C ASN A 454 51.18 -22.77 58.72
N VAL A 455 52.42 -23.18 58.42
CA VAL A 455 52.76 -24.56 57.98
C VAL A 455 52.86 -25.53 59.16
N ASN A 456 53.18 -25.03 60.37
CA ASN A 456 53.21 -25.80 61.62
C ASN A 456 51.94 -25.51 62.44
N VAL A 457 50.88 -26.28 62.17
CA VAL A 457 49.60 -26.19 62.87
C VAL A 457 49.58 -27.20 64.03
N ASP A 458 49.29 -26.73 65.24
CA ASP A 458 48.98 -27.59 66.38
C ASP A 458 47.54 -28.13 66.25
N TRP A 459 47.41 -29.29 65.63
CA TRP A 459 46.11 -29.91 65.37
C TRP A 459 45.40 -30.40 66.62
N ASP A 460 46.09 -30.59 67.76
CA ASP A 460 45.44 -30.95 69.01
C ASP A 460 44.61 -29.77 69.53
N LYS A 461 45.19 -28.57 69.49
CA LYS A 461 44.48 -27.33 69.86
C LYS A 461 43.34 -27.01 68.89
N VAL A 462 43.58 -27.10 67.58
CA VAL A 462 42.55 -26.81 66.57
C VAL A 462 41.36 -27.77 66.66
N PHE A 463 41.58 -29.06 66.91
CA PHE A 463 40.47 -30.03 67.03
C PHE A 463 39.65 -29.82 68.32
N MET A 464 40.23 -29.23 69.36
CA MET A 464 39.50 -28.80 70.56
C MET A 464 38.71 -27.51 70.31
N ASP A 465 39.32 -26.53 69.64
CA ASP A 465 38.70 -25.23 69.35
C ASP A 465 37.47 -25.37 68.43
N VAL A 466 37.48 -26.33 67.51
CA VAL A 466 36.38 -26.60 66.56
C VAL A 466 35.43 -27.71 67.05
N ASP A 467 35.61 -28.23 68.26
CA ASP A 467 34.82 -29.30 68.87
C ASP A 467 34.59 -30.51 67.93
N TRP A 468 35.70 -31.09 67.48
CA TRP A 468 35.71 -32.22 66.54
C TRP A 468 34.81 -33.40 66.95
N PRO A 469 34.76 -33.87 68.21
CA PRO A 469 33.97 -35.05 68.59
C PRO A 469 32.48 -34.95 68.25
N THR A 470 31.91 -33.75 68.26
CA THR A 470 30.48 -33.50 67.99
C THR A 470 30.22 -33.03 66.55
N HIS A 471 31.17 -32.33 65.91
CA HIS A 471 30.97 -31.69 64.61
C HIS A 471 31.81 -32.25 63.45
N TRP A 472 32.61 -33.31 63.65
CA TRP A 472 33.52 -33.84 62.63
C TRP A 472 32.86 -34.16 61.28
N ARG A 473 31.63 -34.69 61.26
CA ARG A 473 30.92 -35.00 60.01
C ARG A 473 30.64 -33.74 59.19
N ARG A 474 30.21 -32.66 59.85
CA ARG A 474 29.92 -31.39 59.19
C ARG A 474 31.18 -30.79 58.58
N LEU A 475 32.27 -30.76 59.35
CA LEU A 475 33.55 -30.21 58.92
C LEU A 475 34.20 -31.06 57.82
N ALA A 476 34.10 -32.39 57.89
CA ALA A 476 34.58 -33.28 56.84
C ALA A 476 33.79 -33.13 55.53
N VAL A 477 32.47 -32.95 55.62
CA VAL A 477 31.61 -32.64 54.46
C VAL A 477 32.00 -31.30 53.84
N GLU A 478 32.17 -30.27 54.66
CA GLU A 478 32.55 -28.92 54.23
C GLU A 478 33.95 -28.91 53.58
N LEU A 479 34.89 -29.68 54.13
CA LEU A 479 36.23 -29.87 53.57
C LEU A 479 36.20 -30.58 52.21
N LEU A 480 35.51 -31.72 52.10
CA LEU A 480 35.46 -32.55 50.89
C LEU A 480 34.47 -32.05 49.82
N SER A 481 33.60 -31.11 50.18
CA SER A 481 32.73 -30.39 49.23
C SER A 481 33.55 -29.62 48.19
N ASN A 482 34.75 -29.15 48.56
CA ASN A 482 35.69 -28.53 47.65
C ASN A 482 36.43 -29.57 46.81
N THR A 483 36.27 -29.48 45.49
CA THR A 483 36.83 -30.46 44.54
C THR A 483 38.35 -30.45 44.50
N ALA A 484 39.00 -29.29 44.69
CA ALA A 484 40.47 -29.21 44.73
C ALA A 484 41.02 -29.92 45.95
N VAL A 485 40.40 -29.72 47.11
CA VAL A 485 40.76 -30.40 48.36
C VAL A 485 40.54 -31.91 48.23
N LEU A 486 39.42 -32.33 47.64
CA LEU A 486 39.13 -33.74 47.39
C LEU A 486 40.20 -34.41 46.51
N THR A 487 40.65 -33.75 45.44
CA THR A 487 41.74 -34.27 44.58
C THR A 487 43.08 -34.34 45.30
N SER A 488 43.40 -33.35 46.15
CA SER A 488 44.62 -33.38 46.97
C SER A 488 44.59 -34.51 48.00
N VAL A 489 43.43 -34.75 48.64
CA VAL A 489 43.23 -35.88 49.57
C VAL A 489 43.43 -37.22 48.86
N HIS A 490 42.84 -37.41 47.67
CA HIS A 490 43.03 -38.62 46.86
C HIS A 490 44.50 -38.86 46.51
N GLN A 491 45.21 -37.83 46.05
CA GLN A 491 46.62 -37.95 45.67
C GLN A 491 47.52 -38.28 46.87
N LEU A 492 47.24 -37.70 48.05
CA LEU A 492 47.93 -38.02 49.29
C LEU A 492 47.65 -39.46 49.74
N VAL A 493 46.40 -39.91 49.71
CA VAL A 493 46.02 -41.29 50.06
C VAL A 493 46.70 -42.29 49.12
N LYS A 494 46.69 -42.03 47.81
CA LYS A 494 47.37 -42.84 46.79
C LYS A 494 48.88 -42.94 47.01
N ASN A 495 49.54 -41.82 47.33
CA ASN A 495 50.98 -41.77 47.59
C ASN A 495 51.38 -42.54 48.87
N VAL A 496 50.54 -42.50 49.92
CA VAL A 496 50.79 -43.21 51.18
C VAL A 496 50.62 -44.72 51.02
N ILE A 497 49.58 -45.18 50.30
CA ILE A 497 49.33 -46.61 50.02
C ILE A 497 50.50 -47.23 49.22
N SER A 498 51.09 -46.47 48.30
CA SER A 498 52.18 -46.97 47.44
C SER A 498 53.55 -47.03 48.13
N TYR A 499 53.76 -46.32 49.25
CA TYR A 499 55.05 -46.27 49.95
C TYR A 499 55.20 -47.27 51.11
N LYS A 500 54.10 -47.76 51.73
CA LYS A 500 54.11 -48.80 52.78
C LYS A 500 52.76 -49.54 52.82
N GLY A 501 52.77 -50.86 52.99
CA GLY A 501 51.57 -51.69 53.17
C GLY A 501 50.86 -51.48 54.52
N SER A 502 50.47 -50.24 54.82
CA SER A 502 49.73 -49.88 56.03
C SER A 502 48.23 -50.11 55.83
N ILE A 503 47.66 -51.05 56.57
CA ILE A 503 46.20 -51.24 56.65
C ILE A 503 45.69 -50.29 57.75
N LYS A 504 45.37 -49.06 57.35
CA LYS A 504 44.71 -48.02 58.17
C LYS A 504 43.37 -47.65 57.56
N ARG A 505 42.45 -47.03 58.30
CA ARG A 505 41.04 -46.88 57.88
C ARG A 505 40.84 -45.83 56.77
N LEU A 506 41.59 -44.72 56.81
CA LEU A 506 41.64 -43.66 55.79
C LEU A 506 42.64 -43.93 54.66
N PHE A 507 43.69 -44.72 54.91
CA PHE A 507 44.75 -44.99 53.94
C PHE A 507 44.66 -46.43 53.41
N ASN A 508 43.53 -46.77 52.80
CA ASN A 508 43.32 -48.07 52.18
C ASN A 508 42.80 -47.96 50.74
N LYS A 509 42.93 -49.06 50.00
CA LYS A 509 42.59 -49.11 48.58
C LYS A 509 41.10 -48.89 48.31
N GLU A 510 40.23 -49.39 49.18
CA GLU A 510 38.78 -49.18 49.08
C GLU A 510 38.40 -47.69 49.14
N TYR A 511 38.99 -46.93 50.07
CA TYR A 511 38.71 -45.50 50.19
C TYR A 511 39.33 -44.68 49.05
N GLU A 512 40.48 -45.10 48.53
CA GLU A 512 41.08 -44.51 47.32
C GLU A 512 40.17 -44.70 46.09
N GLU A 513 39.57 -45.89 45.94
CA GLU A 513 38.58 -46.18 44.90
C GLU A 513 37.29 -45.36 45.10
N GLU A 514 36.78 -45.22 46.32
CA GLU A 514 35.62 -44.35 46.65
C GLU A 514 35.91 -42.87 46.30
N LEU A 515 37.08 -42.35 46.68
CA LEU A 515 37.51 -40.99 46.34
C LEU A 515 37.64 -40.79 44.82
N GLN A 516 38.26 -41.74 44.12
CA GLN A 516 38.42 -41.71 42.66
C GLN A 516 37.06 -41.77 41.94
N GLN A 517 36.10 -42.56 42.44
CA GLN A 517 34.74 -42.63 41.90
C GLN A 517 34.01 -41.28 42.03
N VAL A 518 34.11 -40.60 43.17
CA VAL A 518 33.49 -39.29 43.36
C VAL A 518 34.16 -38.20 42.51
N ILE A 519 35.50 -38.21 42.41
CA ILE A 519 36.24 -37.31 41.52
C ILE A 519 35.84 -37.53 40.06
N ALA A 520 35.78 -38.79 39.61
CA ALA A 520 35.34 -39.14 38.26
C ALA A 520 33.88 -38.71 38.01
N ALA A 521 32.98 -38.87 38.99
CA ALA A 521 31.60 -38.42 38.90
C ALA A 521 31.49 -36.89 38.78
N ARG A 522 32.28 -36.13 39.56
CA ARG A 522 32.34 -34.66 39.46
C ARG A 522 32.88 -34.21 38.10
N GLN A 523 33.94 -34.83 37.60
CA GLN A 523 34.50 -34.54 36.26
C GLN A 523 33.50 -34.87 35.14
N ALA A 524 32.78 -36.00 35.25
CA ALA A 524 31.74 -36.38 34.29
C ALA A 524 30.57 -35.38 34.26
N ARG A 525 30.17 -34.82 35.42
CA ARG A 525 29.14 -33.77 35.49
C ARG A 525 29.58 -32.48 34.80
N VAL A 526 30.84 -32.07 34.97
CA VAL A 526 31.41 -30.89 34.28
C VAL A 526 31.48 -31.11 32.77
N ALA A 527 31.90 -32.30 32.33
CA ALA A 527 31.90 -32.67 30.91
C ALA A 527 30.48 -32.70 30.32
N SER A 528 29.50 -33.23 31.07
CA SER A 528 28.09 -33.25 30.69
C SER A 528 27.51 -31.84 30.55
N LYS A 529 27.85 -30.92 31.47
CA LYS A 529 27.47 -29.50 31.36
C LYS A 529 28.01 -28.89 30.07
N ARG A 530 29.31 -29.04 29.79
CA ARG A 530 29.93 -28.51 28.57
C ARG A 530 29.26 -29.03 27.29
N ALA A 531 28.96 -30.33 27.24
CA ALA A 531 28.26 -30.93 26.11
C ALA A 531 26.84 -30.35 25.92
N LYS A 532 26.05 -30.23 27.00
CA LYS A 532 24.69 -29.66 26.95
C LYS A 532 24.69 -28.19 26.57
N THR A 533 25.58 -27.39 27.14
CA THR A 533 25.75 -25.99 26.76
C THR A 533 26.09 -25.86 25.27
N ALA A 534 26.98 -26.72 24.74
CA ALA A 534 27.30 -26.73 23.31
C ALA A 534 26.09 -27.09 22.43
N THR A 535 25.28 -28.08 22.84
CA THR A 535 24.05 -28.45 22.12
C THR A 535 23.02 -27.31 22.10
N ILE A 536 22.74 -26.70 23.25
CA ILE A 536 21.80 -25.58 23.36
C ILE A 536 22.27 -24.41 22.49
N VAL A 537 23.56 -24.07 22.56
CA VAL A 537 24.16 -23.00 21.75
C VAL A 537 24.06 -23.33 20.26
N ALA A 538 24.38 -24.55 19.84
CA ALA A 538 24.32 -24.94 18.43
C ALA A 538 22.90 -24.88 17.86
N GLU A 539 21.89 -25.33 18.62
CA GLU A 539 20.49 -25.33 18.20
C GLU A 539 19.88 -23.92 18.18
N LEU A 540 20.15 -23.10 19.20
CA LEU A 540 19.67 -21.71 19.28
C LEU A 540 20.37 -20.79 18.28
N THR A 541 21.63 -21.08 17.95
CA THR A 541 22.36 -20.36 16.89
C THR A 541 22.20 -21.02 15.52
N SER A 542 21.32 -21.99 15.34
CA SER A 542 21.04 -22.56 14.02
C SER A 542 20.45 -21.50 13.08
N PHE A 543 20.70 -21.61 11.78
CA PHE A 543 20.15 -20.66 10.78
C PHE A 543 18.62 -20.57 10.81
N ARG A 544 17.95 -21.65 11.23
CA ARG A 544 16.49 -21.69 11.35
C ARG A 544 15.99 -20.86 12.53
N ASN A 545 16.68 -20.91 13.66
CA ASN A 545 16.17 -20.39 14.93
C ASN A 545 16.73 -19.01 15.30
N ILE A 546 17.79 -18.55 14.63
CA ILE A 546 18.55 -17.37 15.06
C ILE A 546 17.70 -16.10 15.24
N ASP A 547 16.75 -15.82 14.35
CA ASP A 547 15.88 -14.63 14.46
C ASP A 547 14.98 -14.71 15.71
N GLN A 548 14.39 -15.89 15.96
CA GLN A 548 13.61 -16.15 17.15
C GLN A 548 14.49 -16.08 18.41
N THR A 549 15.73 -16.56 18.33
CA THR A 549 16.70 -16.48 19.42
C THR A 549 17.05 -15.04 19.78
N LEU A 550 17.24 -14.15 18.80
CA LEU A 550 17.48 -12.72 19.09
C LEU A 550 16.26 -12.05 19.74
N GLU A 551 15.05 -12.39 19.32
CA GLU A 551 13.82 -11.92 19.98
C GLU A 551 13.75 -12.40 21.44
N MET A 552 14.09 -13.67 21.68
CA MET A 552 14.17 -14.24 23.04
C MET A 552 15.22 -13.52 23.90
N LEU A 553 16.42 -13.28 23.37
CA LEU A 553 17.50 -12.57 24.07
C LEU A 553 17.11 -11.13 24.42
N ARG A 554 16.39 -10.45 23.52
CA ARG A 554 15.85 -9.11 23.78
C ARG A 554 14.80 -9.12 24.89
N GLY A 555 13.93 -10.14 24.90
CA GLY A 555 12.95 -10.36 25.97
C GLY A 555 13.58 -10.68 27.34
N LEU A 556 14.80 -11.21 27.34
CA LEU A 556 15.61 -11.45 28.54
C LEU A 556 16.37 -10.19 29.02
N GLY A 557 16.28 -9.07 28.30
CA GLY A 557 16.95 -7.81 28.65
C GLY A 557 18.41 -7.71 28.19
N VAL A 558 18.85 -8.56 27.25
CA VAL A 558 20.18 -8.44 26.65
C VAL A 558 20.24 -7.18 25.77
N PRO A 559 21.22 -6.28 25.95
CA PRO A 559 21.38 -5.12 25.10
C PRO A 559 21.80 -5.54 23.68
N MET A 560 21.01 -5.15 22.68
CA MET A 560 21.20 -5.54 21.27
C MET A 560 21.79 -4.39 20.42
N GLU A 561 22.36 -3.36 21.05
CA GLU A 561 22.80 -2.12 20.41
C GLU A 561 23.75 -2.34 19.24
N GLU A 562 24.66 -3.33 19.32
CA GLU A 562 25.59 -3.67 18.24
C GLU A 562 24.84 -4.08 16.96
N LEU A 563 23.84 -4.96 17.10
CA LEU A 563 23.03 -5.44 15.97
C LEU A 563 22.04 -4.37 15.49
N GLU A 564 21.50 -3.56 16.40
CA GLU A 564 20.59 -2.46 16.07
C GLU A 564 21.31 -1.35 15.30
N TYR A 565 22.53 -1.00 15.70
CA TYR A 565 23.38 -0.05 14.98
C TYR A 565 23.75 -0.58 13.58
N GLU A 566 24.11 -1.87 13.47
CA GLU A 566 24.40 -2.47 12.16
C GLU A 566 23.16 -2.51 11.26
N ALA A 567 21.99 -2.87 11.80
CA ALA A 567 20.73 -2.85 11.08
C ALA A 567 20.38 -1.43 10.60
N ALA A 568 20.49 -0.43 11.48
CA ALA A 568 20.24 0.98 11.15
C ALA A 568 21.24 1.50 10.10
N SER A 569 22.52 1.12 10.20
CA SER A 569 23.54 1.47 9.21
C SER A 569 23.25 0.86 7.83
N MET A 570 22.73 -0.37 7.80
CA MET A 570 22.30 -1.02 6.55
C MET A 570 21.04 -0.39 5.98
N GLU A 571 20.05 -0.03 6.81
CA GLU A 571 18.88 0.74 6.38
C GLU A 571 19.29 2.09 5.78
N GLU A 572 20.20 2.83 6.44
CA GLU A 572 20.75 4.09 5.93
C GLU A 572 21.39 3.94 4.55
N ARG A 573 22.15 2.85 4.31
CA ARG A 573 22.79 2.58 3.02
C ARG A 573 21.79 2.26 1.90
N LEU A 574 20.61 1.75 2.23
CA LEU A 574 19.56 1.45 1.27
C LEU A 574 18.74 2.69 0.88
N LYS A 575 18.79 3.75 1.69
CA LYS A 575 18.11 5.01 1.37
C LYS A 575 18.81 5.68 0.18
N THR A 576 17.99 6.21 -0.72
CA THR A 576 18.45 7.04 -1.83
C THR A 576 18.36 8.51 -1.42
N LYS A 577 19.39 9.30 -1.78
CA LYS A 577 19.33 10.75 -1.65
C LYS A 577 18.27 11.30 -2.61
N ARG A 578 17.36 12.15 -2.14
CA ARG A 578 16.32 12.72 -3.01
C ARG A 578 16.99 13.54 -4.13
N PRO A 579 16.70 13.23 -5.42
CA PRO A 579 17.34 13.93 -6.52
C PRO A 579 16.84 15.38 -6.61
N THR A 580 17.66 16.24 -7.21
CA THR A 580 17.31 17.63 -7.50
C THR A 580 17.24 17.84 -9.00
N VAL A 581 16.21 18.55 -9.46
CA VAL A 581 15.99 18.83 -10.88
C VAL A 581 16.08 20.32 -11.13
N ASP A 582 16.81 20.71 -12.18
CA ASP A 582 16.84 22.09 -12.64
C ASP A 582 15.49 22.48 -13.27
N PRO A 583 14.79 23.53 -12.77
CA PRO A 583 13.55 24.02 -13.35
C PRO A 583 13.62 24.35 -14.85
N ALA A 584 14.80 24.71 -15.38
CA ALA A 584 14.98 24.97 -16.80
C ALA A 584 14.68 23.73 -17.67
N VAL A 585 14.98 22.52 -17.16
CA VAL A 585 14.71 21.26 -17.87
C VAL A 585 13.20 21.02 -18.04
N LEU A 586 12.39 21.42 -17.05
CA LEU A 586 10.93 21.33 -17.15
C LEU A 586 10.38 22.21 -18.28
N LYS A 587 10.95 23.41 -18.49
CA LYS A 587 10.54 24.30 -19.59
C LYS A 587 10.85 23.67 -20.95
N CYS A 588 12.06 23.15 -21.14
CA CYS A 588 12.44 22.43 -22.35
C CYS A 588 11.53 21.20 -22.60
N LEU A 589 11.08 20.55 -21.53
CA LEU A 589 10.19 19.40 -21.64
C LEU A 589 8.76 19.81 -22.00
N LEU A 590 8.25 20.93 -21.46
CA LEU A 590 6.97 21.52 -21.88
C LEU A 590 6.99 21.90 -23.36
N GLU A 591 8.09 22.46 -23.87
CA GLU A 591 8.27 22.68 -25.32
C GLU A 591 8.17 21.37 -26.11
N ALA A 592 8.83 20.32 -25.61
CA ALA A 592 8.81 19.01 -26.26
C ALA A 592 7.41 18.39 -26.25
N ILE A 593 6.65 18.54 -25.16
CA ILE A 593 5.25 18.12 -25.07
C ILE A 593 4.40 18.93 -26.06
N GLY A 594 4.58 20.25 -26.12
CA GLY A 594 3.88 21.12 -27.05
C GLY A 594 4.12 20.75 -28.53
N LYS A 595 5.37 20.44 -28.90
CA LYS A 595 5.71 19.92 -30.23
C LYS A 595 5.10 18.55 -30.50
N ARG A 596 5.09 17.66 -29.50
CA ARG A 596 4.52 16.30 -29.62
C ARG A 596 3.00 16.33 -29.74
N HIS A 597 2.34 17.28 -29.10
CA HIS A 597 0.89 17.44 -29.04
C HIS A 597 0.48 18.88 -29.40
N PRO A 598 0.62 19.29 -30.68
CA PRO A 598 0.33 20.67 -31.09
C PRO A 598 -1.15 21.05 -30.92
N THR A 599 -2.04 20.05 -30.88
CA THR A 599 -3.47 20.24 -30.59
C THR A 599 -3.72 20.71 -29.15
N TRP A 600 -2.82 20.43 -28.21
CA TRP A 600 -2.95 20.86 -26.81
C TRP A 600 -2.65 22.35 -26.66
N ILE A 601 -1.73 22.88 -27.46
CA ILE A 601 -1.50 24.33 -27.55
C ILE A 601 -2.72 25.02 -28.16
N LYS A 602 -3.22 24.51 -29.30
CA LYS A 602 -4.39 25.08 -29.98
C LYS A 602 -5.65 25.07 -29.11
N ALA A 603 -5.81 24.05 -28.25
CA ALA A 603 -6.95 23.91 -27.36
C ALA A 603 -6.77 24.64 -26.01
N GLY A 604 -5.66 25.35 -25.78
CA GLY A 604 -5.41 26.08 -24.53
C GLY A 604 -5.10 25.20 -23.31
N VAL A 605 -4.74 23.93 -23.53
CA VAL A 605 -4.27 23.02 -22.47
C VAL A 605 -2.86 23.42 -22.02
N LEU A 606 -2.02 23.80 -22.99
CA LEU A 606 -0.66 24.31 -22.78
C LEU A 606 -0.54 25.73 -23.37
N PRO A 607 0.30 26.60 -22.78
CA PRO A 607 0.56 27.92 -23.34
C PRO A 607 1.29 27.83 -24.68
N PRO A 608 1.15 28.85 -25.55
CA PRO A 608 1.79 28.89 -26.87
C PRO A 608 3.31 29.00 -26.80
N SER A 609 3.84 29.62 -25.74
CA SER A 609 5.28 29.64 -25.46
C SER A 609 5.52 29.38 -23.97
N PRO A 610 6.32 28.36 -23.61
CA PRO A 610 6.70 28.12 -22.22
C PRO A 610 7.67 29.17 -21.65
N ALA A 611 8.19 30.08 -22.48
CA ALA A 611 8.90 31.27 -22.00
C ALA A 611 7.98 32.25 -21.26
N MET A 612 6.65 32.15 -21.47
CA MET A 612 5.65 32.95 -20.75
C MET A 612 5.32 32.40 -19.36
N LEU A 613 5.88 31.24 -18.99
CA LEU A 613 5.70 30.67 -17.66
C LEU A 613 6.81 31.16 -16.72
N ASP A 614 6.41 31.65 -15.56
CA ASP A 614 7.33 31.90 -14.46
C ASP A 614 8.04 30.61 -14.04
N ASN A 615 9.22 30.74 -13.42
CA ASN A 615 9.96 29.59 -12.88
C ASN A 615 9.30 29.01 -11.60
N ASP A 616 8.05 29.39 -11.31
CA ASP A 616 7.31 28.93 -10.14
C ASP A 616 6.86 27.46 -10.32
N PRO A 617 7.20 26.56 -9.36
CA PRO A 617 6.72 25.18 -9.37
C PRO A 617 5.20 25.04 -9.47
N LEU A 618 4.42 26.02 -8.99
CA LEU A 618 2.94 25.98 -9.03
C LEU A 618 2.40 25.98 -10.46
N SER A 619 2.97 26.81 -11.32
CA SER A 619 2.62 26.88 -12.75
C SER A 619 2.87 25.55 -13.46
N ALA A 620 3.97 24.86 -13.12
CA ALA A 620 4.26 23.52 -13.66
C ALA A 620 3.24 22.47 -13.17
N LEU A 621 2.83 22.54 -11.92
CA LEU A 621 1.79 21.66 -11.37
C LEU A 621 0.43 21.89 -12.05
N GLU A 622 0.04 23.15 -12.26
CA GLU A 622 -1.20 23.49 -12.97
C GLU A 622 -1.20 22.93 -14.41
N MET A 623 -0.08 23.04 -15.13
CA MET A 623 0.04 22.45 -16.47
C MET A 623 -0.12 20.94 -16.44
N MET A 624 0.45 20.26 -15.44
CA MET A 624 0.26 18.82 -15.27
C MET A 624 -1.19 18.47 -14.95
N VAL A 625 -1.90 19.27 -14.13
CA VAL A 625 -3.34 19.10 -13.86
C VAL A 625 -4.14 19.23 -15.15
N ARG A 626 -3.88 20.24 -15.98
CA ARG A 626 -4.54 20.42 -17.28
C ARG A 626 -4.28 19.23 -18.22
N ILE A 627 -3.05 18.71 -18.26
CA ILE A 627 -2.71 17.50 -19.04
C ILE A 627 -3.49 16.30 -18.50
N PHE A 628 -3.47 16.07 -17.18
CA PHE A 628 -4.19 14.95 -16.54
C PHE A 628 -5.69 15.00 -16.86
N VAL A 629 -6.32 16.14 -16.63
CA VAL A 629 -7.74 16.35 -16.94
C VAL A 629 -8.01 16.10 -18.41
N ARG A 630 -7.19 16.61 -19.34
CA ARG A 630 -7.39 16.43 -20.79
C ARG A 630 -7.33 14.96 -21.22
N LEU A 631 -6.55 14.13 -20.53
CA LEU A 631 -6.36 12.71 -20.82
C LEU A 631 -7.45 11.83 -20.20
N VAL A 632 -7.88 12.15 -18.98
CA VAL A 632 -8.85 11.33 -18.23
C VAL A 632 -10.29 11.74 -18.51
N TYR A 633 -10.55 13.05 -18.63
CA TYR A 633 -11.90 13.55 -18.85
C TYR A 633 -12.43 13.15 -20.24
N LEU A 634 -13.46 12.32 -20.26
CA LEU A 634 -14.19 11.97 -21.47
C LEU A 634 -15.39 12.90 -21.66
N PRO A 635 -15.48 13.64 -22.79
CA PRO A 635 -16.67 14.41 -23.09
C PRO A 635 -17.86 13.48 -23.33
N GLN A 636 -19.06 13.92 -22.94
CA GLN A 636 -20.29 13.12 -22.92
C GLN A 636 -20.59 12.38 -24.24
N ALA A 637 -20.41 13.04 -25.39
CA ALA A 637 -20.65 12.43 -26.71
C ALA A 637 -19.59 11.37 -27.06
N GLY A 638 -18.33 11.61 -26.67
CA GLY A 638 -17.23 10.65 -26.83
C GLY A 638 -17.44 9.43 -25.95
N ALA A 639 -17.85 9.63 -24.69
CA ALA A 639 -18.15 8.55 -23.76
C ALA A 639 -19.30 7.65 -24.27
N ALA A 640 -20.38 8.25 -24.78
CA ALA A 640 -21.49 7.52 -25.39
C ALA A 640 -21.04 6.70 -26.62
N SER A 641 -20.22 7.29 -27.50
CA SER A 641 -19.70 6.63 -28.71
C SER A 641 -18.80 5.44 -28.37
N ILE A 642 -17.88 5.60 -27.40
CA ILE A 642 -16.99 4.52 -26.94
C ILE A 642 -17.81 3.38 -26.33
N ALA A 643 -18.82 3.70 -25.50
CA ALA A 643 -19.69 2.70 -24.91
C ALA A 643 -20.53 1.95 -25.97
N GLN A 644 -21.01 2.64 -27.00
CA GLN A 644 -21.72 2.01 -28.12
C GLN A 644 -20.80 1.10 -28.92
N HIS A 645 -19.57 1.52 -29.22
CA HIS A 645 -18.64 0.76 -30.05
C HIS A 645 -18.14 -0.52 -29.36
N PHE A 646 -17.62 -0.42 -28.13
CA PHE A 646 -16.97 -1.55 -27.45
C PHE A 646 -17.91 -2.39 -26.59
N ARG A 647 -19.02 -1.81 -26.10
CA ARG A 647 -19.97 -2.50 -25.21
C ARG A 647 -21.36 -2.70 -25.83
N ARG A 648 -21.55 -2.26 -27.08
CA ARG A 648 -22.84 -2.33 -27.79
C ARG A 648 -23.99 -1.68 -27.01
N ARG A 649 -23.69 -0.61 -26.25
CA ARG A 649 -24.72 0.17 -25.55
C ARG A 649 -25.64 0.81 -26.60
N ILE A 650 -26.92 0.49 -26.52
CA ILE A 650 -27.96 1.00 -27.43
C ILE A 650 -28.41 2.42 -27.02
N GLY A 651 -28.93 3.17 -27.99
CA GLY A 651 -29.41 4.54 -27.81
C GLY A 651 -28.91 5.48 -28.90
N ALA A 652 -29.69 6.54 -29.18
CA ALA A 652 -29.25 7.60 -30.07
C ALA A 652 -28.12 8.41 -29.40
N ILE A 653 -27.12 8.80 -30.18
CA ILE A 653 -26.02 9.66 -29.71
C ILE A 653 -26.19 11.04 -30.33
N GLY A 654 -26.53 12.01 -29.50
CA GLY A 654 -26.57 13.41 -29.87
C GLY A 654 -25.16 13.95 -30.08
N LYS A 655 -24.92 14.55 -31.25
CA LYS A 655 -23.64 15.19 -31.61
C LYS A 655 -23.75 16.71 -31.67
N GLU A 656 -24.97 17.23 -31.68
CA GLU A 656 -25.23 18.67 -31.75
C GLU A 656 -24.87 19.38 -30.44
N SER A 657 -24.52 20.66 -30.53
CA SER A 657 -24.13 21.48 -29.38
C SER A 657 -25.21 21.58 -28.30
N PHE A 658 -26.48 21.63 -28.70
CA PHE A 658 -27.62 21.71 -27.79
C PHE A 658 -28.09 20.34 -27.23
N GLN A 659 -27.49 19.23 -27.68
CA GLN A 659 -27.84 17.89 -27.23
C GLN A 659 -26.87 17.39 -26.16
N TYR A 660 -27.39 16.62 -25.20
CA TYR A 660 -26.61 15.98 -24.16
C TYR A 660 -26.97 14.50 -24.02
N ASN A 661 -25.97 13.63 -23.98
CA ASN A 661 -26.13 12.18 -23.84
C ASN A 661 -26.10 11.79 -22.36
N VAL A 662 -27.25 11.37 -21.84
CA VAL A 662 -27.38 10.90 -20.46
C VAL A 662 -27.20 9.39 -20.38
N PRO A 663 -26.21 8.86 -19.64
CA PRO A 663 -26.11 7.43 -19.40
C PRO A 663 -27.23 6.98 -18.45
N THR A 664 -28.15 6.16 -18.94
CA THR A 664 -29.31 5.67 -18.20
C THR A 664 -29.33 4.15 -18.14
N GLU A 665 -29.99 3.62 -17.11
CA GLU A 665 -30.39 2.22 -17.01
C GLU A 665 -31.90 2.10 -17.24
N MET A 666 -32.33 1.06 -17.94
CA MET A 666 -33.74 0.75 -18.17
C MET A 666 -34.03 -0.65 -17.63
N GLY A 667 -34.86 -0.72 -16.59
CA GLY A 667 -35.37 -1.96 -16.03
C GLY A 667 -36.71 -2.31 -16.67
N ILE A 668 -36.75 -3.42 -17.40
CA ILE A 668 -37.95 -4.01 -18.01
C ILE A 668 -38.13 -5.44 -17.49
N VAL A 669 -39.36 -5.96 -17.57
CA VAL A 669 -39.69 -7.34 -17.17
C VAL A 669 -40.29 -8.04 -18.37
N GLU A 670 -39.75 -9.21 -18.73
CA GLU A 670 -40.29 -10.07 -19.76
C GLU A 670 -40.70 -11.41 -19.14
N GLN A 671 -41.91 -11.85 -19.43
CA GLN A 671 -42.42 -13.14 -18.98
C GLN A 671 -43.21 -13.79 -20.11
N TYR A 672 -42.69 -14.92 -20.58
CA TYR A 672 -43.36 -15.79 -21.53
C TYR A 672 -43.76 -17.08 -20.83
N ASP A 673 -45.05 -17.37 -20.79
CA ASP A 673 -45.51 -18.62 -20.18
C ASP A 673 -45.07 -19.81 -21.02
N ASN A 674 -44.23 -20.65 -20.41
CA ASN A 674 -43.71 -21.86 -21.04
C ASN A 674 -44.36 -23.15 -20.51
N LEU A 675 -45.35 -23.04 -19.62
CA LEU A 675 -45.99 -24.15 -18.93
C LEU A 675 -47.37 -24.45 -19.54
N GLN A 676 -48.42 -23.87 -18.97
CA GLN A 676 -49.83 -24.17 -19.29
C GLN A 676 -50.40 -23.18 -20.31
N TYR A 677 -49.98 -21.92 -20.20
CA TYR A 677 -50.26 -20.79 -21.10
C TYR A 677 -50.08 -21.13 -22.58
N LYS A 678 -48.95 -21.78 -22.88
CA LYS A 678 -48.19 -21.64 -24.13
C LYS A 678 -48.92 -21.89 -25.45
N ARG A 679 -49.85 -22.86 -25.53
CA ARG A 679 -50.19 -23.51 -26.83
C ARG A 679 -51.64 -23.39 -27.30
N TYR A 680 -52.57 -23.02 -26.44
CA TYR A 680 -53.99 -22.94 -26.79
C TYR A 680 -54.42 -21.49 -27.02
N ASP A 681 -55.67 -21.28 -27.45
CA ASP A 681 -56.21 -19.95 -27.78
C ASP A 681 -56.11 -18.95 -26.63
N TRP A 682 -56.11 -19.46 -25.39
CA TRP A 682 -55.91 -18.61 -24.21
C TRP A 682 -54.51 -17.99 -24.09
N GLN A 683 -53.54 -18.48 -24.87
CA GLN A 683 -52.17 -17.97 -24.88
C GLN A 683 -52.16 -16.49 -25.28
N GLY A 684 -52.97 -16.09 -26.26
CA GLY A 684 -52.94 -14.73 -26.80
C GLY A 684 -53.33 -13.68 -25.74
N TRP A 685 -54.48 -13.88 -25.08
CA TRP A 685 -54.94 -12.93 -24.06
C TRP A 685 -54.15 -13.06 -22.76
N TYR A 686 -53.70 -14.26 -22.38
CA TYR A 686 -52.87 -14.45 -21.19
C TYR A 686 -51.51 -13.77 -21.36
N GLN A 687 -50.88 -13.93 -22.53
CA GLN A 687 -49.63 -13.23 -22.86
C GLN A 687 -49.85 -11.72 -22.84
N ARG A 688 -50.95 -11.21 -23.44
CA ARG A 688 -51.26 -9.77 -23.37
C ARG A 688 -51.47 -9.29 -21.94
N MET A 689 -52.16 -10.05 -21.10
CA MET A 689 -52.37 -9.72 -19.69
C MET A 689 -51.05 -9.60 -18.93
N VAL A 690 -50.12 -10.53 -19.16
CA VAL A 690 -48.78 -10.53 -18.55
C VAL A 690 -47.96 -9.33 -19.04
N ASP A 691 -47.97 -9.04 -20.34
CA ASP A 691 -47.25 -7.90 -20.91
C ASP A 691 -47.77 -6.56 -20.32
N VAL A 692 -49.09 -6.41 -20.21
CA VAL A 692 -49.75 -5.23 -19.63
C VAL A 692 -49.52 -5.12 -18.12
N HIS A 693 -49.45 -6.25 -17.40
CA HIS A 693 -49.07 -6.28 -15.99
C HIS A 693 -47.63 -5.80 -15.80
N ASN A 694 -46.74 -6.20 -16.72
CA ASN A 694 -45.32 -5.86 -16.72
C ASN A 694 -44.98 -4.59 -17.53
N ARG A 695 -45.97 -3.74 -17.79
CA ARG A 695 -45.82 -2.50 -18.58
C ARG A 695 -44.82 -1.50 -17.99
N ASN A 696 -44.59 -1.57 -16.68
CA ASN A 696 -43.74 -0.62 -15.97
C ASN A 696 -42.28 -0.69 -16.47
N VAL A 697 -41.73 0.48 -16.79
CA VAL A 697 -40.32 0.65 -17.14
C VAL A 697 -39.66 1.56 -16.11
N SER A 698 -38.63 1.04 -15.44
CA SER A 698 -37.84 1.80 -14.46
C SER A 698 -36.65 2.46 -15.15
N ILE A 699 -36.66 3.79 -15.29
CA ILE A 699 -35.59 4.56 -15.90
C ILE A 699 -34.74 5.19 -14.80
N ARG A 700 -33.43 4.93 -14.79
CA ARG A 700 -32.51 5.38 -13.74
C ARG A 700 -31.33 6.13 -14.30
N CYS A 701 -30.90 7.18 -13.59
CA CYS A 701 -29.59 7.78 -13.78
C CYS A 701 -29.00 8.23 -12.43
N ARG A 702 -27.69 8.03 -12.27
CA ARG A 702 -26.93 8.59 -11.15
C ARG A 702 -26.75 10.09 -11.38
N ILE A 703 -26.99 10.89 -10.34
CA ILE A 703 -26.79 12.33 -10.41
C ILE A 703 -25.30 12.66 -10.64
N ASP A 704 -24.39 11.87 -10.09
CA ASP A 704 -22.94 12.01 -10.30
C ASP A 704 -22.56 11.93 -11.79
N HIS A 705 -23.22 11.06 -12.56
CA HIS A 705 -22.98 10.95 -14.00
C HIS A 705 -23.49 12.17 -14.81
N LEU A 706 -24.36 12.98 -14.21
CA LEU A 706 -24.85 14.24 -14.79
C LEU A 706 -23.90 15.41 -14.52
N ARG A 707 -22.98 15.28 -13.55
CA ARG A 707 -21.97 16.29 -13.24
C ARG A 707 -20.83 16.28 -14.27
N ARG A 708 -21.15 16.63 -15.51
CA ARG A 708 -20.18 16.81 -16.60
C ARG A 708 -20.37 18.16 -17.27
N LEU A 709 -19.43 18.52 -18.12
CA LEU A 709 -19.56 19.64 -19.03
C LEU A 709 -20.52 19.31 -20.17
N ASP A 710 -21.39 20.25 -20.47
CA ASP A 710 -22.13 20.30 -21.72
C ASP A 710 -21.20 20.74 -22.88
N ASN A 711 -21.72 20.72 -24.10
CA ASN A 711 -20.92 21.04 -25.28
C ASN A 711 -20.58 22.54 -25.39
N TYR A 712 -21.21 23.40 -24.59
CA TYR A 712 -20.86 24.82 -24.47
C TYR A 712 -19.78 25.07 -23.40
N GLY A 713 -19.37 24.03 -22.67
CA GLY A 713 -18.37 24.11 -21.62
C GLY A 713 -18.94 24.49 -20.26
N ALA A 714 -20.26 24.62 -20.11
CA ALA A 714 -20.91 24.82 -18.82
C ALA A 714 -21.18 23.48 -18.14
N PRO A 715 -21.17 23.40 -16.80
CA PRO A 715 -21.59 22.20 -16.10
C PRO A 715 -23.08 21.90 -16.41
N LEU A 716 -23.43 20.68 -16.79
CA LEU A 716 -24.83 20.29 -17.01
C LEU A 716 -25.61 20.33 -15.69
N VAL A 717 -25.03 19.76 -14.64
CA VAL A 717 -25.59 19.75 -13.28
C VAL A 717 -24.51 20.22 -12.32
N ASP A 718 -24.62 21.46 -11.88
CA ASP A 718 -23.83 22.00 -10.77
C ASP A 718 -24.56 21.79 -9.43
N LEU A 719 -23.97 22.27 -8.33
CA LEU A 719 -24.54 22.13 -6.99
C LEU A 719 -25.98 22.68 -6.89
N GLN A 720 -26.25 23.84 -7.50
CA GLN A 720 -27.57 24.47 -7.39
C GLN A 720 -28.61 23.77 -8.28
N THR A 721 -28.21 23.33 -9.47
CA THR A 721 -29.02 22.48 -10.36
C THR A 721 -29.39 21.17 -9.67
N GLU A 722 -28.44 20.53 -8.98
CA GLU A 722 -28.71 19.31 -8.21
C GLU A 722 -29.68 19.56 -7.06
N ARG A 723 -29.49 20.63 -6.27
CA ARG A 723 -30.43 20.99 -5.19
C ARG A 723 -31.84 21.18 -5.73
N ARG A 724 -31.98 21.90 -6.85
CA ARG A 724 -33.25 22.12 -7.53
C ARG A 724 -33.86 20.80 -8.05
N LEU A 725 -33.05 19.94 -8.67
CA LEU A 725 -33.46 18.62 -9.16
C LEU A 725 -34.02 17.74 -8.04
N ARG A 726 -33.32 17.68 -6.90
CA ARG A 726 -33.74 16.89 -5.73
C ARG A 726 -35.08 17.39 -5.17
N ILE A 727 -35.30 18.71 -5.14
CA ILE A 727 -36.55 19.31 -4.67
C ILE A 727 -37.71 19.02 -5.64
N ILE A 728 -37.49 19.18 -6.95
CA ILE A 728 -38.50 18.90 -7.98
C ILE A 728 -38.93 17.43 -7.94
N CYS A 729 -37.98 16.52 -7.76
CA CYS A 729 -38.23 15.08 -7.85
C CYS A 729 -38.70 14.45 -6.54
N GLY A 730 -38.48 15.09 -5.40
CA GLY A 730 -38.91 14.61 -4.09
C GLY A 730 -38.42 13.19 -3.79
N ASP A 731 -39.37 12.27 -3.63
CA ASP A 731 -39.18 10.85 -3.31
C ASP A 731 -38.57 10.02 -4.44
N ARG A 732 -38.56 10.54 -5.68
CA ARG A 732 -38.00 9.84 -6.85
C ARG A 732 -36.48 9.82 -6.88
N VAL A 733 -35.82 10.56 -5.98
CA VAL A 733 -34.36 10.53 -5.81
C VAL A 733 -34.01 9.81 -4.51
N GLY A 734 -33.29 8.70 -4.62
CA GLY A 734 -32.79 7.93 -3.48
C GLY A 734 -31.33 7.53 -3.70
N MET A 735 -30.49 7.60 -2.66
CA MET A 735 -29.07 7.22 -2.72
C MET A 735 -28.27 7.92 -3.85
N GLY A 736 -28.67 9.13 -4.26
CA GLY A 736 -28.04 9.85 -5.38
C GLY A 736 -28.45 9.37 -6.77
N VAL A 737 -29.48 8.51 -6.87
CA VAL A 737 -30.04 8.00 -8.11
C VAL A 737 -31.42 8.59 -8.33
N LEU A 738 -31.64 9.21 -9.48
CA LEU A 738 -32.97 9.58 -9.95
C LEU A 738 -33.60 8.34 -10.60
N LYS A 739 -34.77 7.91 -10.09
CA LYS A 739 -35.54 6.78 -10.63
C LYS A 739 -36.93 7.24 -11.04
N LEU A 740 -37.26 7.06 -12.31
CA LEU A 740 -38.59 7.31 -12.86
C LEU A 740 -39.22 5.97 -13.24
N ASP A 741 -40.30 5.59 -12.54
CA ASP A 741 -41.09 4.41 -12.90
C ASP A 741 -42.25 4.88 -13.80
N SER A 742 -42.20 4.47 -15.08
CA SER A 742 -43.18 4.85 -16.10
C SER A 742 -44.13 3.69 -16.37
N ASN A 743 -45.40 3.87 -16.01
CA ASN A 743 -46.44 2.83 -16.05
C ASN A 743 -47.74 3.31 -16.73
N LYS A 744 -47.66 4.41 -17.49
CA LYS A 744 -48.79 5.14 -18.05
C LYS A 744 -49.48 4.40 -19.21
N TYR A 745 -48.68 3.80 -20.09
CA TYR A 745 -49.15 3.10 -21.28
C TYR A 745 -49.09 1.58 -21.08
N GLU A 746 -49.87 0.83 -21.86
CA GLU A 746 -49.89 -0.63 -21.77
C GLU A 746 -48.60 -1.29 -22.25
N ASP A 747 -47.95 -0.68 -23.24
CA ASP A 747 -46.75 -1.21 -23.87
C ASP A 747 -45.48 -0.58 -23.30
N GLN A 748 -44.45 -1.40 -23.11
CA GLN A 748 -43.17 -0.95 -22.56
C GLN A 748 -42.49 0.10 -23.46
N ALA A 749 -42.63 -0.01 -24.79
CA ALA A 749 -42.07 0.94 -25.76
C ALA A 749 -42.59 2.38 -25.54
N ASP A 750 -43.89 2.52 -25.29
CA ASP A 750 -44.51 3.81 -25.02
C ASP A 750 -44.10 4.34 -23.65
N ASN A 751 -43.96 3.45 -22.66
CA ASN A 751 -43.47 3.84 -21.33
C ASN A 751 -42.00 4.28 -21.33
N ILE A 752 -41.14 3.70 -22.19
CA ILE A 752 -39.78 4.19 -22.44
C ILE A 752 -39.81 5.61 -22.99
N THR A 753 -40.65 5.85 -24.01
CA THR A 753 -40.79 7.17 -24.64
C THR A 753 -41.29 8.21 -23.63
N HIS A 754 -42.36 7.89 -22.90
CA HIS A 754 -42.93 8.75 -21.87
C HIS A 754 -41.93 9.07 -20.76
N GLY A 755 -41.24 8.05 -20.25
CA GLY A 755 -40.26 8.24 -19.18
C GLY A 755 -39.04 9.04 -19.63
N THR A 756 -38.60 8.88 -20.88
CA THR A 756 -37.51 9.68 -21.48
C THR A 756 -37.91 11.15 -21.63
N ILE A 757 -39.15 11.44 -22.06
CA ILE A 757 -39.69 12.81 -22.13
C ILE A 757 -39.75 13.43 -20.73
N LYS A 758 -40.21 12.69 -19.72
CA LYS A 758 -40.25 13.20 -18.34
C LYS A 758 -38.86 13.44 -17.76
N LEU A 759 -37.89 12.60 -18.09
CA LEU A 759 -36.50 12.82 -17.68
C LEU A 759 -35.95 14.12 -18.27
N SER A 760 -36.14 14.36 -19.57
CA SER A 760 -35.64 15.60 -20.21
C SER A 760 -36.36 16.84 -19.70
N GLU A 761 -37.66 16.77 -19.44
CA GLU A 761 -38.46 17.86 -18.84
C GLU A 761 -37.95 18.22 -17.42
N ILE A 762 -37.69 17.22 -16.58
CA ILE A 762 -37.13 17.43 -15.24
C ILE A 762 -35.74 18.07 -15.31
N LEU A 763 -34.88 17.61 -16.21
CA LEU A 763 -33.53 18.18 -16.38
C LEU A 763 -33.61 19.63 -16.87
N ALA A 764 -34.50 19.94 -17.81
CA ALA A 764 -34.71 21.29 -18.29
C ALA A 764 -35.19 22.24 -17.17
N GLU A 765 -36.13 21.80 -16.34
CA GLU A 765 -36.62 22.58 -15.19
C GLU A 765 -35.55 22.77 -14.11
N SER A 766 -34.73 21.75 -13.88
CA SER A 766 -33.63 21.79 -12.90
C SER A 766 -32.52 22.73 -13.35
N ARG A 767 -32.19 22.77 -14.65
CA ARG A 767 -31.15 23.66 -15.20
C ARG A 767 -31.45 25.14 -15.08
N LYS A 768 -32.70 25.55 -14.79
CA LYS A 768 -33.02 26.96 -14.51
C LYS A 768 -32.18 27.56 -13.38
N ALA A 769 -31.67 26.74 -12.47
CA ALA A 769 -30.74 27.19 -11.41
C ALA A 769 -29.46 27.86 -11.96
N GLN A 770 -29.09 27.61 -13.21
CA GLN A 770 -27.91 28.18 -13.87
C GLN A 770 -28.18 29.58 -14.46
N LEU A 771 -29.45 29.99 -14.56
CA LEU A 771 -29.81 31.30 -15.11
C LEU A 771 -29.50 32.44 -14.14
N GLY A 772 -29.59 32.19 -12.83
CA GLY A 772 -29.29 33.18 -11.81
C GLY A 772 -29.68 32.74 -10.39
N PRO A 773 -29.23 33.48 -9.36
CA PRO A 773 -29.51 33.18 -7.95
C PRO A 773 -31.00 33.18 -7.60
N GLU A 774 -31.84 33.87 -8.35
CA GLU A 774 -33.30 33.89 -8.17
C GLU A 774 -33.96 32.52 -8.34
N TYR A 775 -33.32 31.61 -9.08
CA TYR A 775 -33.77 30.23 -9.26
C TYR A 775 -33.16 29.26 -8.25
N TRP A 776 -32.23 29.73 -7.41
CA TRP A 776 -31.59 28.90 -6.41
C TRP A 776 -32.60 28.60 -5.30
N PRO A 777 -32.86 27.31 -5.01
CA PRO A 777 -33.81 26.96 -3.98
C PRO A 777 -33.36 27.52 -2.62
N THR A 778 -34.28 28.13 -1.89
CA THR A 778 -34.03 28.63 -0.54
C THR A 778 -33.64 27.48 0.39
N VAL A 779 -32.83 27.78 1.41
CA VAL A 779 -32.51 26.82 2.46
C VAL A 779 -33.57 26.95 3.54
N GLU A 780 -34.28 25.86 3.85
CA GLU A 780 -35.26 25.82 4.93
C GLU A 780 -34.56 25.78 6.29
N VAL A 781 -34.24 26.97 6.81
CA VAL A 781 -33.62 27.11 8.13
C VAL A 781 -34.70 26.94 9.20
N LYS A 782 -34.47 26.02 10.14
CA LYS A 782 -35.30 25.91 11.35
C LYS A 782 -34.97 27.06 12.30
N VAL A 783 -35.59 28.21 12.07
CA VAL A 783 -35.45 29.38 12.94
C VAL A 783 -36.17 29.11 14.26
N ARG A 784 -35.44 29.18 15.38
CA ARG A 784 -36.01 29.01 16.72
C ARG A 784 -37.09 30.08 16.95
N ARG A 785 -38.18 29.70 17.60
CA ARG A 785 -39.13 30.69 18.16
C ARG A 785 -38.36 31.67 19.07
N PRO A 786 -38.88 32.90 19.26
CA PRO A 786 -38.30 33.87 20.18
C PRO A 786 -37.92 33.20 21.51
N SER A 787 -36.71 33.46 21.98
CA SER A 787 -36.18 32.80 23.18
C SER A 787 -37.00 33.19 24.41
N GLY A 788 -36.88 32.45 25.51
CA GLY A 788 -37.54 32.81 26.77
C GLY A 788 -37.18 34.24 27.24
N GLN A 789 -35.97 34.71 26.92
CA GLN A 789 -35.54 36.09 27.19
C GLN A 789 -36.34 37.09 26.34
N THR A 790 -36.54 36.81 25.04
CA THR A 790 -37.38 37.67 24.17
C THR A 790 -38.86 37.61 24.58
N GLN A 791 -39.35 36.43 24.99
CA GLN A 791 -40.73 36.26 25.47
C GLN A 791 -40.98 36.97 26.80
N ALA A 792 -39.98 37.15 27.66
CA ALA A 792 -40.12 37.94 28.88
C ALA A 792 -40.57 39.38 28.58
N TYR A 793 -40.09 39.98 27.47
CA TYR A 793 -40.52 41.32 27.03
C TYR A 793 -41.98 41.37 26.60
N TYR A 794 -42.63 40.25 26.28
CA TYR A 794 -44.05 40.24 25.90
C TYR A 794 -44.96 40.67 27.06
N SER A 795 -44.54 40.42 28.30
CA SER A 795 -45.26 40.92 29.50
C SER A 795 -45.16 42.44 29.69
N ASN A 796 -44.16 43.08 29.07
CA ASN A 796 -43.91 44.52 29.18
C ASN A 796 -44.37 45.30 27.93
N LEU A 797 -44.96 44.62 26.94
CA LEU A 797 -45.50 45.30 25.76
C LEU A 797 -46.65 46.23 26.18
N ASP A 798 -46.57 47.51 25.77
CA ASP A 798 -47.56 48.54 26.12
C ASP A 798 -47.73 48.80 27.63
N ASN A 799 -46.72 48.53 28.46
CA ASN A 799 -46.86 48.60 29.92
C ASN A 799 -47.48 49.94 30.41
N ASP A 800 -46.96 51.09 29.99
CA ASP A 800 -47.46 52.40 30.43
C ASP A 800 -48.94 52.64 30.05
N ARG A 801 -49.33 52.20 28.85
CA ARG A 801 -50.71 52.31 28.36
C ARG A 801 -51.62 51.35 29.10
N ILE A 802 -51.18 50.10 29.31
CA ILE A 802 -51.92 49.07 30.04
C ILE A 802 -52.10 49.48 31.49
N GLU A 803 -51.07 50.01 32.15
CA GLU A 803 -51.15 50.52 33.52
C GLU A 803 -52.15 51.67 33.63
N LYS A 804 -52.09 52.66 32.72
CA LYS A 804 -53.04 53.77 32.70
C LYS A 804 -54.49 53.28 32.47
N ARG A 805 -54.70 52.40 31.49
CA ARG A 805 -56.01 51.84 31.18
C ARG A 805 -56.53 50.92 32.28
N SER A 806 -55.66 50.17 32.95
CA SER A 806 -56.03 49.31 34.07
C SER A 806 -56.59 50.10 35.24
N LYS A 807 -56.07 51.32 35.51
CA LYS A 807 -56.63 52.24 36.52
C LYS A 807 -58.03 52.73 36.15
N GLU A 808 -58.28 53.01 34.87
CA GLU A 808 -59.61 53.38 34.37
C GLU A 808 -60.59 52.21 34.47
N LEU A 809 -60.17 51.02 34.06
CA LEU A 809 -60.96 49.79 34.15
C LEU A 809 -61.22 49.37 35.60
N TYR A 810 -60.28 49.61 36.51
CA TYR A 810 -60.48 49.37 37.94
C TYR A 810 -61.54 50.31 38.52
N LYS A 811 -61.57 51.59 38.12
CA LYS A 811 -62.67 52.50 38.47
C LYS A 811 -64.00 52.00 37.92
N ALA A 812 -64.04 51.58 36.66
CA ALA A 812 -65.25 51.00 36.05
C ALA A 812 -65.70 49.72 36.79
N TYR A 813 -64.77 48.88 37.22
CA TYR A 813 -65.04 47.70 38.05
C TYR A 813 -65.63 48.08 39.40
N THR A 814 -65.08 49.07 40.11
CA THR A 814 -65.61 49.49 41.41
C THR A 814 -67.05 49.98 41.31
N GLU A 815 -67.42 50.66 40.22
CA GLU A 815 -68.80 51.09 39.98
C GLU A 815 -69.72 49.93 39.57
N ALA A 816 -69.25 49.01 38.73
CA ALA A 816 -70.03 47.83 38.34
C ALA A 816 -70.25 46.87 39.53
N LYS A 817 -69.26 46.69 40.40
CA LYS A 817 -69.31 45.78 41.55
C LYS A 817 -70.28 46.23 42.65
N LYS A 818 -70.59 47.53 42.71
CA LYS A 818 -71.68 48.06 43.55
C LYS A 818 -73.05 47.61 43.06
N ARG A 819 -73.20 47.37 41.74
CA ARG A 819 -74.46 47.00 41.09
C ARG A 819 -74.66 45.50 40.96
N SER A 820 -73.58 44.74 40.77
CA SER A 820 -73.62 43.27 40.65
C SER A 820 -72.58 42.60 41.55
N LEU A 821 -72.94 41.43 42.11
CA LEU A 821 -72.03 40.63 42.95
C LEU A 821 -70.84 40.08 42.17
N PHE A 822 -70.95 39.90 40.85
CA PHE A 822 -69.86 39.48 39.98
C PHE A 822 -69.77 40.40 38.77
N VAL A 823 -68.57 40.89 38.48
CA VAL A 823 -68.28 41.76 37.32
C VAL A 823 -67.35 40.97 36.42
N THR A 824 -67.80 40.73 35.19
CA THR A 824 -67.03 39.95 34.23
C THR A 824 -66.04 40.84 33.48
N PRO A 825 -64.97 40.28 32.87
CA PRO A 825 -64.12 41.04 31.95
C PRO A 825 -64.91 41.66 30.78
N MET A 826 -66.04 41.06 30.40
CA MET A 826 -66.95 41.58 29.35
C MET A 826 -67.60 42.91 29.73
N ASP A 827 -67.74 43.17 31.03
CA ASP A 827 -68.29 44.43 31.54
C ASP A 827 -67.21 45.51 31.68
N LEU A 828 -65.94 45.18 31.43
CA LEU A 828 -64.79 46.07 31.59
C LEU A 828 -64.09 46.38 30.28
N TRP A 829 -63.41 45.38 29.72
CA TRP A 829 -62.46 45.58 28.62
C TRP A 829 -62.57 44.53 27.52
N LEU A 830 -63.25 43.42 27.77
CA LEU A 830 -63.51 42.41 26.76
C LEU A 830 -64.77 42.80 25.98
N GLU A 831 -64.59 43.41 24.83
CA GLU A 831 -65.72 43.76 23.96
C GLU A 831 -66.29 42.52 23.28
N VAL A 832 -67.50 42.13 23.67
CA VAL A 832 -68.27 41.08 22.99
C VAL A 832 -69.36 41.76 22.18
N LYS A 833 -69.25 41.70 20.85
CA LYS A 833 -70.26 42.26 19.95
C LYS A 833 -71.57 41.47 20.09
N GLY A 834 -72.54 42.06 20.78
CA GLY A 834 -73.83 41.44 21.06
C GLY A 834 -74.76 41.46 19.86
N ALA A 835 -74.84 40.35 19.12
CA ALA A 835 -76.03 40.01 18.33
C ALA A 835 -76.76 38.76 18.86
N GLN A 836 -76.17 37.99 19.78
CA GLN A 836 -76.77 36.72 20.25
C GLN A 836 -76.79 36.48 21.77
N ALA A 837 -76.43 37.45 22.64
CA ALA A 837 -76.40 37.18 24.09
C ALA A 837 -76.86 38.33 25.02
N ARG A 838 -77.67 39.29 24.53
CA ARG A 838 -78.40 40.22 25.40
C ARG A 838 -79.79 40.52 24.82
N LYS A 839 -80.71 39.52 24.80
CA LYS A 839 -82.13 39.85 24.94
C LYS A 839 -82.27 40.39 26.35
N ALA A 840 -82.41 41.70 26.46
CA ALA A 840 -82.81 42.35 27.68
C ALA A 840 -84.06 41.64 28.23
N VAL A 841 -84.01 41.33 29.51
CA VAL A 841 -85.07 40.76 30.33
C VAL A 841 -86.32 41.64 30.25
N LYS A 842 -87.16 41.43 29.23
CA LYS A 842 -88.48 42.09 29.11
C LYS A 842 -89.61 41.19 28.59
N SER A 843 -89.37 39.92 28.28
CA SER A 843 -90.44 39.00 27.83
C SER A 843 -90.16 37.54 28.20
N THR A 844 -90.06 37.26 29.50
CA THR A 844 -90.09 35.89 30.03
C THR A 844 -91.15 35.85 31.13
N ASP A 845 -92.22 35.09 30.92
CA ASP A 845 -93.13 34.69 31.99
C ASP A 845 -92.41 33.76 32.98
N SER A 846 -92.94 33.70 34.20
CA SER A 846 -92.32 33.15 35.42
C SER A 846 -91.91 31.67 35.39
N GLU A 847 -92.11 30.96 34.28
CA GLU A 847 -91.80 29.52 34.14
C GLU A 847 -90.93 29.18 32.92
N GLY A 848 -90.42 30.15 32.14
CA GLY A 848 -89.20 29.95 31.33
C GLY A 848 -89.26 29.02 30.11
N TYR A 849 -90.33 29.03 29.31
CA TYR A 849 -90.38 28.32 28.00
C TYR A 849 -90.57 29.27 26.81
N THR A 850 -89.83 29.05 25.72
CA THR A 850 -89.93 29.80 24.44
C THR A 850 -90.70 29.03 23.37
N ILE A 851 -91.75 29.66 22.84
CA ILE A 851 -92.62 29.17 21.76
C ILE A 851 -91.89 29.35 20.42
N GLU A 852 -91.15 28.34 19.97
CA GLU A 852 -90.62 28.29 18.60
C GLU A 852 -90.37 26.84 18.10
N SER A 853 -90.75 25.82 18.88
CA SER A 853 -90.56 24.40 18.55
C SER A 853 -91.84 23.66 18.12
N LEU A 854 -92.96 24.34 17.88
CA LEU A 854 -94.25 23.70 17.59
C LEU A 854 -94.85 23.98 16.20
N GLU A 855 -94.32 24.93 15.41
CA GLU A 855 -94.88 25.28 14.10
C GLU A 855 -94.26 24.54 12.89
N GLN A 856 -93.25 23.68 13.09
CA GLN A 856 -92.67 22.86 12.01
C GLN A 856 -93.25 21.43 11.91
N SER A 857 -94.32 21.11 12.65
CA SER A 857 -94.91 19.75 12.67
C SER A 857 -96.33 19.63 12.12
N LEU A 858 -96.91 20.70 11.57
CA LEU A 858 -98.28 20.70 11.02
C LEU A 858 -98.33 21.51 9.71
N GLY A 859 -98.31 20.82 8.58
CA GLY A 859 -98.61 21.42 7.27
C GLY A 859 -98.02 20.68 6.07
N ASP A 860 -98.46 19.43 5.84
CA ASP A 860 -98.54 18.87 4.50
C ASP A 860 -99.76 19.50 3.79
N GLU A 861 -99.51 20.34 2.79
CA GLU A 861 -100.22 20.45 1.50
C GLU A 861 -99.46 21.37 0.53
#